data_AF-A0A7K8CXT1-F1
#
_entry.id   AF-A0A7K8CXT1-F1
#
_cell.length_a   1.000
_cell.length_b   1.000
_cell.length_c   1.000
_cell.angle_alpha   90.00
_cell.angle_beta   90.00
_cell.angle_gamma   90.00
#
_symmetry.space_group_name_H-M   'P 1'
#
loop_
_entity.id
_entity.type
_entity.pdbx_description
1 polymer ?
#
loop_
_entity_poly.entity_id
_entity_poly.type
_entity_poly.pdbx_seq_one_letter_code
_entity_poly.pdbx_strand_id
1 'polypeptide(L)'
;SGGKDSCYNMMQCVAAGHQIVALANLRPAENTGRTDELDSYMYQTVGHHAIDLYADALDLPLYRGFIKGTSVNTGRVYTACQEDEVEDLYQLMKLVKDKERVEGVSVGAILSDYQRVRVEDVCRRLSLQPLAYLWHWNQEILLKEMISSNIQAIIIKVAALGLDPDKHLGKTLDEMEPVLLELSEKYGVHVCGEGGEYETFTLDCPLFKKKIVVDSAEVVVHSADAFAPVAYLHFLKLHLENKAKSLGTFVVSSCSCEISCTDDDIFPSSEEHEPQKNIPVMWKTLKHNSLDFTKTFENSGKSLSGYHWFSGITAHFLPSKDKNAQDAAREAFSSLRANLTSLGLKLKDIILVHLYMKSMKDFSVIDSVYVTEFDLCPPARVCVETLLPDGVLFCIDCLVHKSDMATDDVVHDEKLVMHVQSISHWAPASIGPYSQSIKVGDIIYCAGQIALVPCTMQLVSGGIRTEAGVSLRHVERVLQAMSQKTALHHVITASCYVTDSKSIPTARSMWQKKLRECKKVEDSEMYHDETPVCGLLAVVVISHLPRDAAIEWHVIAVVDDPLQRKYFAMTMLSEGFQIECESVESSSASCASISLRLSLISPSTSHLNLDGPLHDLVVMFKQAVNKLSEDCSASPLSFRAFFKEHVFDAETLQTGLQEYLEKYLEEKAPALILVPVVELPGKDVIHITCWLS
;
A
#
# COMPACT_ATOMS: atom_id res chain seq x y z
N SER A 1 -11.81 25.46 0.33
CA SER A 1 -13.13 25.84 -0.22
C SER A 1 -14.02 26.61 0.76
N GLY A 2 -13.66 26.72 2.04
CA GLY A 2 -14.56 27.26 3.09
C GLY A 2 -15.40 26.18 3.77
N GLY A 3 -15.45 24.97 3.21
CA GLY A 3 -16.11 23.83 3.84
C GLY A 3 -15.45 23.35 5.13
N LYS A 4 -16.22 22.54 5.86
CA LYS A 4 -15.81 21.88 7.11
C LYS A 4 -14.51 21.09 6.94
N ASP A 5 -14.34 20.41 5.81
CA ASP A 5 -13.22 19.49 5.56
C ASP A 5 -11.92 20.26 5.37
N SER A 6 -11.98 21.38 4.63
CA SER A 6 -10.84 22.29 4.48
C SER A 6 -10.38 22.83 5.85
N CYS A 7 -11.31 23.25 6.70
CA CYS A 7 -10.99 23.85 7.99
C CYS A 7 -10.47 22.82 8.99
N TYR A 8 -11.09 21.64 9.05
CA TYR A 8 -10.66 20.58 9.94
C TYR A 8 -9.30 20.01 9.51
N ASN A 9 -9.04 19.83 8.22
CA ASN A 9 -7.73 19.38 7.74
C ASN A 9 -6.61 20.39 8.08
N MET A 10 -6.89 21.69 8.05
CA MET A 10 -5.93 22.69 8.54
C MET A 10 -5.64 22.52 10.04
N MET A 11 -6.65 22.21 10.86
CA MET A 11 -6.46 21.91 12.28
C MET A 11 -5.59 20.67 12.49
N GLN A 12 -5.79 19.62 11.69
CA GLN A 12 -4.95 18.42 11.70
C GLN A 12 -3.49 18.73 11.33
N CYS A 13 -3.27 19.58 10.31
CA CYS A 13 -1.92 20.01 9.92
C CYS A 13 -1.22 20.74 11.08
N VAL A 14 -1.92 21.65 11.76
CA VAL A 14 -1.37 22.38 12.92
C VAL A 14 -1.08 21.42 14.09
N ALA A 15 -1.96 20.45 14.35
CA ALA A 15 -1.75 19.43 15.38
C ALA A 15 -0.53 18.54 15.08
N ALA A 16 -0.27 18.25 13.80
CA ALA A 16 0.91 17.54 13.34
C ALA A 16 2.19 18.40 13.33
N GLY A 17 2.12 19.66 13.76
CA GLY A 17 3.28 20.56 13.88
C GLY A 17 3.56 21.41 12.63
N HIS A 18 2.70 21.39 11.63
CA HIS A 18 2.84 22.26 10.46
C HIS A 18 2.37 23.69 10.75
N GLN A 19 3.00 24.66 10.11
CA GLN A 19 2.55 26.04 10.09
C GLN A 19 1.73 26.31 8.83
N ILE A 20 0.50 26.81 9.00
CA ILE A 20 -0.28 27.31 7.86
C ILE A 20 0.27 28.69 7.47
N VAL A 21 0.70 28.82 6.22
CA VAL A 21 1.37 30.03 5.71
C VAL A 21 0.52 30.83 4.73
N ALA A 22 -0.38 30.16 4.01
CA ALA A 22 -1.26 30.80 3.04
C ALA A 22 -2.50 29.96 2.78
N LEU A 23 -3.56 30.63 2.29
CA LEU A 23 -4.77 30.02 1.80
C LEU A 23 -4.80 30.10 0.28
N ALA A 24 -5.33 29.06 -0.36
CA ALA A 24 -5.51 29.02 -1.81
C ALA A 24 -6.93 28.59 -2.16
N ASN A 25 -7.53 29.26 -3.13
CA ASN A 25 -8.89 28.96 -3.59
C ASN A 25 -9.01 29.14 -5.11
N LEU A 26 -9.49 28.10 -5.79
CA LEU A 26 -10.02 28.22 -7.14
C LEU A 26 -11.51 28.55 -7.07
N ARG A 27 -11.96 29.47 -7.94
CA ARG A 27 -13.35 29.96 -7.99
C ARG A 27 -13.88 30.02 -9.42
N PRO A 28 -15.20 29.98 -9.62
CA PRO A 28 -15.82 30.26 -10.92
C PRO A 28 -15.34 31.57 -11.55
N ALA A 29 -15.24 31.63 -12.88
CA ALA A 29 -14.97 32.87 -13.59
C ALA A 29 -16.15 33.84 -13.49
N GLU A 30 -15.88 35.16 -13.45
CA GLU A 30 -16.91 36.20 -13.30
C GLU A 30 -17.97 36.21 -14.42
N ASN A 31 -17.69 35.52 -15.53
CA ASN A 31 -18.47 35.56 -16.77
C ASN A 31 -19.53 34.45 -16.86
N THR A 32 -19.64 33.54 -15.88
CA THR A 32 -20.53 32.36 -15.93
C THR A 32 -22.01 32.66 -15.67
N GLY A 33 -22.39 33.93 -15.49
CA GLY A 33 -23.79 34.33 -15.39
C GLY A 33 -24.47 33.84 -14.11
N ARG A 34 -24.07 34.40 -12.95
CA ARG A 34 -24.75 34.23 -11.65
C ARG A 34 -24.95 32.79 -11.12
N THR A 35 -24.40 31.76 -11.77
CA THR A 35 -24.45 30.40 -11.21
C THR A 35 -23.24 30.18 -10.31
N ASP A 36 -23.48 30.18 -9.00
CA ASP A 36 -22.46 29.88 -7.98
C ASP A 36 -22.02 28.41 -8.04
N GLU A 37 -22.90 27.55 -8.56
CA GLU A 37 -22.71 26.12 -8.76
C GLU A 37 -22.12 25.85 -10.15
N LEU A 38 -21.02 25.10 -10.20
CA LEU A 38 -20.46 24.49 -11.40
C LEU A 38 -20.36 22.98 -11.20
N ASP A 39 -20.58 22.20 -12.27
CA ASP A 39 -20.32 20.76 -12.30
C ASP A 39 -18.80 20.46 -12.33
N SER A 40 -18.10 20.73 -11.21
CA SER A 40 -16.68 20.40 -11.00
C SER A 40 -16.53 19.18 -10.10
N TYR A 41 -15.70 18.24 -10.51
CA TYR A 41 -15.38 17.06 -9.70
C TYR A 41 -14.32 17.38 -8.61
N MET A 42 -13.54 18.45 -8.81
CA MET A 42 -12.46 18.85 -7.91
C MET A 42 -12.88 19.84 -6.84
N TYR A 43 -13.76 20.79 -7.15
CA TYR A 43 -13.91 22.00 -6.35
C TYR A 43 -15.34 22.28 -5.94
N GLN A 44 -15.53 22.49 -4.63
CA GLN A 44 -16.70 23.20 -4.12
C GLN A 44 -16.69 24.64 -4.65
N THR A 45 -17.78 25.03 -5.31
CA THR A 45 -17.96 26.36 -5.91
C THR A 45 -18.98 27.22 -5.17
N VAL A 46 -19.96 26.59 -4.50
CA VAL A 46 -20.93 27.30 -3.65
C VAL A 46 -20.23 27.94 -2.46
N GLY A 47 -20.62 29.19 -2.16
CA GLY A 47 -20.04 29.97 -1.07
C GLY A 47 -18.70 30.63 -1.40
N HIS A 48 -18.17 30.48 -2.62
CA HIS A 48 -16.86 31.05 -2.99
C HIS A 48 -16.78 32.58 -2.81
N HIS A 49 -17.90 33.30 -2.93
CA HIS A 49 -17.98 34.74 -2.71
C HIS A 49 -17.55 35.16 -1.30
N ALA A 50 -17.79 34.31 -0.29
CA ALA A 50 -17.50 34.62 1.10
C ALA A 50 -16.05 34.27 1.52
N ILE A 51 -15.28 33.64 0.63
CA ILE A 51 -13.91 33.17 0.95
C ILE A 51 -12.92 34.32 1.18
N ASP A 52 -13.18 35.53 0.65
CA ASP A 52 -12.30 36.67 0.90
C ASP A 52 -12.22 37.01 2.41
N LEU A 53 -13.28 36.72 3.17
CA LEU A 53 -13.30 36.92 4.63
C LEU A 53 -12.37 35.96 5.38
N TYR A 54 -11.98 34.83 4.79
CA TYR A 54 -11.10 33.86 5.45
C TYR A 54 -9.69 34.42 5.65
N ALA A 55 -9.21 35.27 4.73
CA ALA A 55 -7.91 35.92 4.87
C ALA A 55 -7.83 36.71 6.18
N ASP A 56 -8.84 37.53 6.44
CA ASP A 56 -8.95 38.36 7.64
C ASP A 56 -9.38 37.57 8.88
N ALA A 57 -10.18 36.50 8.72
CA ALA A 57 -10.60 35.65 9.82
C ALA A 57 -9.45 34.82 10.38
N LEU A 58 -8.55 34.33 9.52
CA LEU A 58 -7.40 33.52 9.89
C LEU A 58 -6.11 34.33 10.08
N ASP A 59 -6.08 35.58 9.62
CA ASP A 59 -4.87 36.42 9.56
C ASP A 59 -3.78 35.78 8.68
N LEU A 60 -4.18 35.38 7.46
CA LEU A 60 -3.32 34.69 6.49
C LEU A 60 -3.50 35.27 5.08
N PRO A 61 -2.44 35.28 4.25
CA PRO A 61 -2.57 35.66 2.85
C PRO A 61 -3.46 34.67 2.09
N LEU A 62 -4.35 35.21 1.25
CA LEU A 62 -5.25 34.43 0.40
C LEU A 62 -4.91 34.62 -1.08
N TYR A 63 -4.66 33.51 -1.75
CA TYR A 63 -4.40 33.44 -3.18
C TYR A 63 -5.61 32.84 -3.90
N ARG A 64 -6.16 33.59 -4.85
CA ARG A 64 -7.32 33.15 -5.62
C ARG A 64 -6.98 33.01 -7.09
N GLY A 65 -7.43 31.91 -7.70
CA GLY A 65 -7.36 31.66 -9.13
C GLY A 65 -8.75 31.38 -9.70
N PHE A 66 -8.89 31.52 -11.01
CA PHE A 66 -10.13 31.15 -11.71
C PHE A 66 -10.05 29.73 -12.22
N ILE A 67 -11.15 28.99 -12.12
CA ILE A 67 -11.35 27.72 -12.82
C ILE A 67 -11.62 28.07 -14.29
N LYS A 68 -10.71 27.67 -15.16
CA LYS A 68 -10.79 27.86 -16.62
C LYS A 68 -10.99 26.54 -17.34
N GLY A 69 -10.35 25.49 -16.83
CA GLY A 69 -10.50 24.13 -17.33
C GLY A 69 -11.80 23.48 -16.86
N THR A 70 -12.04 22.29 -17.41
CA THR A 70 -13.15 21.40 -16.99
C THR A 70 -12.59 20.04 -16.57
N SER A 71 -13.43 19.15 -16.04
CA SER A 71 -13.02 17.79 -15.69
C SER A 71 -12.83 16.94 -16.97
N VAL A 72 -11.65 17.02 -17.60
CA VAL A 72 -11.35 16.37 -18.90
C VAL A 72 -10.82 14.97 -18.68
N ASN A 73 -9.73 14.84 -17.92
CA ASN A 73 -9.18 13.54 -17.56
C ASN A 73 -9.91 13.06 -16.31
N THR A 74 -10.85 12.12 -16.47
CA THR A 74 -11.62 11.53 -15.37
C THR A 74 -11.15 10.14 -14.95
N GLY A 75 -10.00 9.69 -15.48
CA GLY A 75 -9.41 8.41 -15.12
C GLY A 75 -8.94 8.35 -13.67
N ARG A 76 -8.66 7.12 -13.21
CA ARG A 76 -8.09 6.84 -11.87
C ARG A 76 -6.69 7.41 -11.69
N VAL A 77 -5.91 7.44 -12.77
CA VAL A 77 -4.57 8.02 -12.81
C VAL A 77 -4.63 9.32 -13.58
N TYR A 78 -4.19 10.40 -12.96
CA TYR A 78 -4.13 11.68 -13.63
C TYR A 78 -2.89 11.78 -14.52
N THR A 79 -3.06 12.23 -15.75
CA THR A 79 -1.98 12.66 -16.62
C THR A 79 -2.31 14.08 -17.06
N ALA A 80 -1.32 14.97 -16.96
CA ALA A 80 -1.45 16.37 -17.32
C ALA A 80 -2.13 16.51 -18.69
N CYS A 81 -3.27 17.19 -18.69
CA CYS A 81 -4.09 17.39 -19.87
C CYS A 81 -4.35 18.89 -20.01
N GLN A 82 -4.13 19.42 -21.21
CA GLN A 82 -4.44 20.81 -21.48
C GLN A 82 -5.95 21.04 -21.31
N GLU A 83 -6.34 22.20 -20.77
CA GLU A 83 -7.75 22.57 -20.51
C GLU A 83 -8.42 21.80 -19.37
N ASP A 84 -7.67 20.98 -18.64
CA ASP A 84 -8.19 20.31 -17.44
C ASP A 84 -8.11 21.23 -16.20
N GLU A 85 -9.12 21.18 -15.35
CA GLU A 85 -9.25 22.02 -14.14
C GLU A 85 -8.12 21.80 -13.11
N VAL A 86 -7.38 20.69 -13.21
CA VAL A 86 -6.21 20.40 -12.38
C VAL A 86 -5.01 21.28 -12.77
N GLU A 87 -4.90 21.72 -14.03
CA GLU A 87 -3.82 22.62 -14.45
C GLU A 87 -3.99 24.02 -13.88
N ASP A 88 -5.23 24.45 -13.62
CA ASP A 88 -5.49 25.70 -12.88
C ASP A 88 -4.97 25.61 -11.44
N LEU A 89 -5.13 24.45 -10.80
CA LEU A 89 -4.57 24.18 -9.47
C LEU A 89 -3.04 24.19 -9.52
N TYR A 90 -2.44 23.56 -10.54
CA TYR A 90 -0.98 23.60 -10.72
C TYR A 90 -0.46 25.03 -10.79
N GLN A 91 -1.08 25.91 -11.60
CA GLN A 91 -0.64 27.29 -11.71
C GLN A 91 -0.79 28.07 -10.40
N LEU A 92 -1.91 27.87 -9.68
CA LEU A 92 -2.14 28.51 -8.40
C LEU A 92 -1.13 28.04 -7.34
N MET A 93 -0.89 26.74 -7.24
CA MET A 93 0.09 26.17 -6.30
C MET A 93 1.51 26.61 -6.62
N LYS A 94 1.86 26.72 -7.90
CA LYS A 94 3.15 27.27 -8.33
C LYS A 94 3.33 28.71 -7.87
N LEU A 95 2.32 29.55 -8.06
CA LEU A 95 2.33 30.94 -7.61
C LEU A 95 2.52 31.05 -6.09
N VAL A 96 1.79 30.24 -5.33
CA VAL A 96 1.87 30.22 -3.86
C VAL A 96 3.24 29.73 -3.41
N LYS A 97 3.77 28.66 -4.01
CA LYS A 97 5.11 28.15 -3.73
C LYS A 97 6.18 29.20 -3.97
N ASP A 98 6.13 29.90 -5.11
CA ASP A 98 7.14 30.90 -5.48
C ASP A 98 7.11 32.12 -4.53
N LYS A 99 5.93 32.50 -4.02
CA LYS A 99 5.75 33.66 -3.13
C LYS A 99 6.01 33.35 -1.66
N GLU A 100 5.46 32.25 -1.17
CA GLU A 100 5.42 31.92 0.26
C GLU A 100 6.44 30.85 0.66
N ARG A 101 7.12 30.23 -0.32
CA ARG A 101 8.12 29.17 -0.12
C ARG A 101 7.58 27.97 0.67
N VAL A 102 6.34 27.58 0.37
CA VAL A 102 5.68 26.46 1.03
C VAL A 102 6.37 25.13 0.69
N GLU A 103 6.31 24.17 1.61
CA GLU A 103 6.89 22.83 1.46
C GLU A 103 5.82 21.75 1.22
N GLY A 104 4.54 22.08 1.44
CA GLY A 104 3.44 21.15 1.28
C GLY A 104 2.11 21.82 0.96
N VAL A 105 1.14 20.99 0.56
CA VAL A 105 -0.24 21.40 0.23
C VAL A 105 -1.21 20.57 1.07
N SER A 106 -2.07 21.26 1.80
CA SER A 106 -3.12 20.65 2.63
C SER A 106 -4.43 20.57 1.86
N VAL A 107 -5.05 19.38 1.81
CA VAL A 107 -6.37 19.15 1.17
C VAL A 107 -7.29 18.33 2.08
N GLY A 108 -8.55 18.75 2.19
CA GLY A 108 -9.57 18.08 3.01
C GLY A 108 -10.35 17.00 2.26
N ALA A 109 -9.72 16.18 1.41
CA ALA A 109 -10.39 15.05 0.76
C ALA A 109 -10.56 13.90 1.78
N ILE A 110 -11.77 13.33 1.91
CA ILE A 110 -12.04 12.26 2.88
C ILE A 110 -12.10 10.90 2.17
N LEU A 111 -12.88 10.75 1.11
CA LEU A 111 -13.03 9.47 0.41
C LEU A 111 -12.61 9.52 -1.06
N SER A 112 -12.68 10.70 -1.68
CA SER A 112 -12.44 10.84 -3.13
C SER A 112 -10.99 10.59 -3.55
N ASP A 113 -10.72 9.41 -4.13
CA ASP A 113 -9.46 9.11 -4.81
C ASP A 113 -9.20 10.04 -5.99
N TYR A 114 -10.27 10.47 -6.68
CA TYR A 114 -10.20 11.41 -7.79
C TYR A 114 -9.49 12.69 -7.37
N GLN A 115 -9.92 13.30 -6.27
CA GLN A 115 -9.36 14.55 -5.75
C GLN A 115 -7.93 14.34 -5.24
N ARG A 116 -7.71 13.28 -4.45
CA ARG A 116 -6.39 12.98 -3.88
C ARG A 116 -5.32 12.82 -4.95
N VAL A 117 -5.56 11.97 -5.95
CA VAL A 117 -4.55 11.67 -7.00
C VAL A 117 -4.17 12.91 -7.79
N ARG A 118 -5.12 13.82 -8.05
CA ARG A 118 -4.87 15.09 -8.77
C ARG A 118 -4.05 16.07 -7.95
N VAL A 119 -4.34 16.19 -6.65
CA VAL A 119 -3.53 17.00 -5.73
C VAL A 119 -2.12 16.42 -5.60
N GLU A 120 -2.00 15.09 -5.46
CA GLU A 120 -0.71 14.40 -5.41
C GLU A 120 0.12 14.62 -6.69
N ASP A 121 -0.49 14.59 -7.88
CA ASP A 121 0.22 14.90 -9.13
C ASP A 121 0.75 16.34 -9.17
N VAL A 122 -0.09 17.32 -8.82
CA VAL A 122 0.31 18.72 -8.75
C VAL A 122 1.48 18.91 -7.77
N CYS A 123 1.36 18.30 -6.58
CA CYS A 123 2.39 18.36 -5.55
C CYS A 123 3.70 17.74 -6.04
N ARG A 124 3.65 16.56 -6.65
CA ARG A 124 4.81 15.87 -7.21
C ARG A 124 5.53 16.72 -8.27
N ARG A 125 4.79 17.29 -9.23
CA ARG A 125 5.35 18.17 -10.27
C ARG A 125 5.97 19.45 -9.71
N LEU A 126 5.49 19.90 -8.55
CA LEU A 126 6.01 21.07 -7.85
C LEU A 126 6.97 20.70 -6.72
N SER A 127 7.32 19.42 -6.51
CA SER A 127 8.13 18.97 -5.37
C SER A 127 7.61 19.51 -4.03
N LEU A 128 6.31 19.36 -3.79
CA LEU A 128 5.60 19.69 -2.55
C LEU A 128 5.09 18.39 -1.89
N GLN A 129 4.97 18.39 -0.56
CA GLN A 129 4.37 17.29 0.19
C GLN A 129 2.84 17.43 0.23
N PRO A 130 2.05 16.49 -0.31
CA PRO A 130 0.60 16.48 -0.11
C PRO A 130 0.25 16.02 1.32
N LEU A 131 -0.67 16.74 1.98
CA LEU A 131 -1.16 16.51 3.34
C LEU A 131 -2.70 16.31 3.30
N ALA A 132 -3.15 15.06 3.37
CA ALA A 132 -4.56 14.65 3.29
C ALA A 132 -4.93 13.84 4.55
N TYR A 133 -4.94 14.50 5.71
CA TYR A 133 -5.16 13.83 7.01
C TYR A 133 -6.52 13.15 7.12
N LEU A 134 -7.52 13.65 6.38
CA LEU A 134 -8.88 13.11 6.45
C LEU A 134 -9.11 11.89 5.56
N TRP A 135 -8.16 11.55 4.69
CA TRP A 135 -8.36 10.54 3.67
C TRP A 135 -8.53 9.13 4.29
N HIS A 136 -9.56 8.40 3.83
CA HIS A 136 -10.06 7.12 4.34
C HIS A 136 -10.41 7.09 5.83
N TRP A 137 -10.65 8.24 6.46
CA TRP A 137 -11.17 8.28 7.82
C TRP A 137 -12.66 7.89 7.82
N ASN A 138 -13.06 7.04 8.77
CA ASN A 138 -14.46 6.73 9.04
C ASN A 138 -15.29 8.02 9.20
N GLN A 139 -16.27 8.21 8.32
CA GLN A 139 -17.02 9.46 8.20
C GLN A 139 -17.87 9.79 9.43
N GLU A 140 -18.44 8.79 10.10
CA GLU A 140 -19.27 9.01 11.29
C GLU A 140 -18.44 9.53 12.46
N ILE A 141 -17.28 8.88 12.70
CA ILE A 141 -16.33 9.30 13.71
C ILE A 141 -15.80 10.69 13.36
N LEU A 142 -15.45 10.92 12.10
CA LEU A 142 -14.91 12.18 11.62
C LEU A 142 -15.89 13.35 11.81
N LEU A 143 -17.17 13.19 11.45
CA LEU A 143 -18.18 14.25 11.65
C LEU A 143 -18.34 14.60 13.14
N LYS A 144 -18.39 13.59 14.02
CA LYS A 144 -18.42 13.78 15.48
C LYS A 144 -17.19 14.51 16.01
N GLU A 145 -16.02 14.18 15.49
CA GLU A 145 -14.78 14.85 15.85
C GLU A 145 -14.75 16.32 15.36
N MET A 146 -15.24 16.60 14.16
CA MET A 146 -15.36 17.98 13.67
C MET A 146 -16.24 18.82 14.59
N ILE A 147 -17.41 18.29 14.98
CA ILE A 147 -18.36 18.95 15.88
C ILE A 147 -17.71 19.20 17.25
N SER A 148 -17.15 18.16 17.88
CA SER A 148 -16.52 18.27 19.20
C SER A 148 -15.24 19.13 19.20
N SER A 149 -14.57 19.26 18.06
CA SER A 149 -13.43 20.15 17.84
C SER A 149 -13.83 21.61 17.57
N ASN A 150 -15.12 21.94 17.70
CA ASN A 150 -15.68 23.28 17.46
C ASN A 150 -15.52 23.79 16.02
N ILE A 151 -15.65 22.91 15.02
CA ILE A 151 -15.92 23.34 13.64
C ILE A 151 -17.37 23.84 13.58
N GLN A 152 -17.56 25.16 13.58
CA GLN A 152 -18.87 25.79 13.47
C GLN A 152 -19.17 26.03 11.98
N ALA A 153 -19.67 25.01 11.30
CA ALA A 153 -20.06 25.08 9.90
C ALA A 153 -21.56 24.90 9.72
N ILE A 154 -22.10 25.56 8.69
CA ILE A 154 -23.50 25.44 8.27
C ILE A 154 -23.61 24.75 6.92
N ILE A 155 -24.71 24.04 6.68
CA ILE A 155 -25.05 23.49 5.36
C ILE A 155 -25.40 24.64 4.42
N ILE A 156 -24.69 24.74 3.29
CA ILE A 156 -24.91 25.77 2.27
C ILE A 156 -25.41 25.23 0.95
N LYS A 157 -25.40 23.91 0.75
CA LYS A 157 -25.93 23.23 -0.43
C LYS A 157 -26.49 21.89 0.00
N VAL A 158 -27.57 21.46 -0.63
CA VAL A 158 -28.08 20.09 -0.57
C VAL A 158 -28.35 19.60 -1.99
N ALA A 159 -28.07 18.33 -2.23
CA ALA A 159 -28.18 17.69 -3.55
C ALA A 159 -28.39 16.17 -3.45
N ALA A 160 -29.09 15.68 -2.41
CA ALA A 160 -29.32 14.26 -2.22
C ALA A 160 -30.72 13.93 -1.72
N LEU A 161 -31.13 12.69 -1.98
CA LEU A 161 -32.41 12.15 -1.54
C LEU A 161 -32.55 12.27 -0.01
N GLY A 162 -33.67 12.83 0.43
CA GLY A 162 -33.99 13.04 1.84
C GLY A 162 -33.42 14.33 2.44
N LEU A 163 -32.55 15.07 1.72
CA LEU A 163 -32.16 16.41 2.11
C LEU A 163 -33.12 17.46 1.53
N ASP A 164 -33.87 18.10 2.42
CA ASP A 164 -34.86 19.12 2.09
C ASP A 164 -34.26 20.54 2.23
N PRO A 165 -34.20 21.34 1.15
CA PRO A 165 -33.66 22.70 1.16
C PRO A 165 -34.25 23.60 2.24
N ASP A 166 -35.57 23.54 2.44
CA ASP A 166 -36.29 24.43 3.37
C ASP A 166 -36.04 24.04 4.84
N LYS A 167 -35.65 22.79 5.08
CA LYS A 167 -35.40 22.26 6.42
C LYS A 167 -33.93 22.22 6.81
N HIS A 168 -33.02 22.11 5.84
CA HIS A 168 -31.62 21.76 6.11
C HIS A 168 -30.63 22.86 5.75
N LEU A 169 -30.91 23.72 4.76
CA LEU A 169 -30.01 24.83 4.46
C LEU A 169 -29.90 25.78 5.65
N GLY A 170 -28.67 26.16 6.00
CA GLY A 170 -28.34 27.05 7.11
C GLY A 170 -28.21 26.37 8.46
N LYS A 171 -28.59 25.09 8.59
CA LYS A 171 -28.39 24.33 9.83
C LYS A 171 -26.93 24.03 10.10
N THR A 172 -26.58 23.91 11.36
CA THR A 172 -25.23 23.57 11.81
C THR A 172 -24.96 22.06 11.69
N LEU A 173 -23.68 21.67 11.79
CA LEU A 173 -23.29 20.26 11.74
C LEU A 173 -23.92 19.41 12.86
N ASP A 174 -24.01 19.94 14.08
CA ASP A 174 -24.61 19.27 15.23
C ASP A 174 -26.12 19.09 15.08
N GLU A 175 -26.82 20.06 14.49
CA GLU A 175 -28.24 19.94 14.17
C GLU A 175 -28.50 18.89 13.07
N MET A 176 -27.54 18.71 12.15
CA MET A 176 -27.66 17.82 11.01
C MET A 176 -27.13 16.40 11.25
N GLU A 177 -26.25 16.19 12.23
CA GLU A 177 -25.62 14.89 12.50
C GLU A 177 -26.63 13.73 12.60
N PRO A 178 -27.72 13.83 13.39
CA PRO A 178 -28.67 12.72 13.50
C PRO A 178 -29.37 12.41 12.18
N VAL A 179 -29.67 13.45 11.39
CA VAL A 179 -30.33 13.32 10.08
C VAL A 179 -29.40 12.66 9.08
N LEU A 180 -28.12 13.06 9.05
CA LEU A 180 -27.13 12.51 8.13
C LEU A 180 -26.85 11.02 8.41
N LEU A 181 -26.79 10.63 9.69
CA LEU A 181 -26.65 9.23 10.08
C LEU A 181 -27.87 8.40 9.63
N GLU A 182 -29.08 8.91 9.84
CA GLU A 182 -30.32 8.25 9.41
C GLU A 182 -30.39 8.11 7.87
N LEU A 183 -29.99 9.14 7.13
CA LEU A 183 -29.97 9.10 5.66
C LEU A 183 -28.89 8.15 5.12
N SER A 184 -27.74 8.06 5.79
CA SER A 184 -26.70 7.08 5.47
C SER A 184 -27.23 5.65 5.61
N GLU A 185 -27.91 5.33 6.71
CA GLU A 185 -28.48 4.01 6.94
C GLU A 185 -29.60 3.68 5.93
N LYS A 186 -30.46 4.66 5.60
CA LYS A 186 -31.61 4.43 4.72
C LYS A 186 -31.29 4.42 3.23
N TYR A 187 -30.39 5.31 2.81
CA TYR A 187 -30.18 5.64 1.40
C TYR A 187 -28.72 5.54 0.96
N GLY A 188 -27.78 5.24 1.88
CA GLY A 188 -26.36 5.18 1.58
C GLY A 188 -25.72 6.55 1.32
N VAL A 189 -26.35 7.64 1.78
CA VAL A 189 -25.78 9.00 1.71
C VAL A 189 -24.48 9.06 2.50
N HIS A 190 -23.42 9.66 1.94
CA HIS A 190 -22.20 9.87 2.68
C HIS A 190 -22.40 10.87 3.83
N VAL A 191 -22.15 10.43 5.07
CA VAL A 191 -22.33 11.23 6.28
C VAL A 191 -21.53 12.53 6.23
N CYS A 192 -20.34 12.50 5.63
CA CYS A 192 -19.51 13.70 5.41
C CYS A 192 -19.78 14.42 4.08
N GLY A 193 -20.74 14.00 3.26
CA GLY A 193 -21.12 14.69 2.01
C GLY A 193 -20.12 14.53 0.86
N GLU A 194 -19.35 13.44 0.84
CA GLU A 194 -18.26 13.20 -0.12
C GLU A 194 -18.72 13.06 -1.58
N GLY A 195 -19.95 12.63 -1.82
CA GLY A 195 -20.55 12.54 -3.15
C GLY A 195 -21.13 13.87 -3.65
N GLY A 196 -20.91 14.97 -2.91
CA GLY A 196 -21.54 16.27 -3.17
C GLY A 196 -22.97 16.34 -2.67
N GLU A 197 -23.40 15.41 -1.80
CA GLU A 197 -24.76 15.36 -1.24
C GLU A 197 -25.12 16.64 -0.49
N TYR A 198 -24.13 17.26 0.15
CA TYR A 198 -24.23 18.58 0.72
C TYR A 198 -22.87 19.27 0.74
N GLU A 199 -22.88 20.61 0.78
CA GLU A 199 -21.67 21.40 1.01
C GLU A 199 -21.85 22.28 2.24
N THR A 200 -20.73 22.72 2.80
CA THR A 200 -20.73 23.51 4.03
C THR A 200 -19.92 24.80 3.89
N PHE A 201 -20.20 25.74 4.77
CA PHE A 201 -19.37 26.93 4.99
C PHE A 201 -19.07 27.08 6.47
N THR A 202 -17.78 27.15 6.82
CA THR A 202 -17.32 27.28 8.20
C THR A 202 -17.35 28.75 8.61
N LEU A 203 -18.12 29.05 9.65
CA LEU A 203 -18.29 30.38 10.22
C LEU A 203 -17.26 30.67 11.31
N ASP A 204 -16.88 29.65 12.07
CA ASP A 204 -15.84 29.75 13.07
C ASP A 204 -15.14 28.39 13.29
N CYS A 205 -13.87 28.45 13.67
CA CYS A 205 -13.15 27.30 14.21
C CYS A 205 -12.01 27.78 15.14
N PRO A 206 -11.34 26.89 15.89
CA PRO A 206 -10.24 27.27 16.76
C PRO A 206 -9.09 28.04 16.09
N LEU A 207 -8.87 27.85 14.79
CA LEU A 207 -7.83 28.59 14.04
C LEU A 207 -8.21 30.05 13.78
N PHE A 208 -9.50 30.37 13.71
CA PHE A 208 -9.99 31.71 13.37
C PHE A 208 -9.73 32.69 14.51
N LYS A 209 -9.20 33.87 14.17
CA LYS A 209 -9.03 35.04 15.04
C LYS A 209 -10.32 35.85 15.16
N LYS A 210 -11.13 35.86 14.10
CA LYS A 210 -12.44 36.49 14.03
C LYS A 210 -13.44 35.47 13.49
N LYS A 211 -14.66 35.46 14.04
CA LYS A 211 -15.74 34.62 13.51
C LYS A 211 -16.46 35.38 12.38
N ILE A 212 -16.99 34.62 11.43
CA ILE A 212 -17.81 35.13 10.33
C ILE A 212 -19.28 35.05 10.75
N VAL A 213 -20.02 36.14 10.57
CA VAL A 213 -21.45 36.20 10.85
C VAL A 213 -22.21 36.43 9.56
N VAL A 214 -23.22 35.59 9.30
CA VAL A 214 -24.12 35.73 8.17
C VAL A 214 -25.23 36.71 8.57
N ASP A 215 -25.27 37.89 7.94
CA ASP A 215 -26.31 38.89 8.20
C ASP A 215 -27.59 38.60 7.40
N SER A 216 -27.41 38.12 6.16
CA SER A 216 -28.52 37.78 5.26
C SER A 216 -28.04 36.86 4.14
N ALA A 217 -28.89 35.90 3.77
CA ALA A 217 -28.70 34.98 2.66
C ALA A 217 -30.05 34.70 2.00
N GLU A 218 -30.04 34.22 0.75
CA GLU A 218 -31.22 33.73 0.05
C GLU A 218 -31.01 32.30 -0.45
N VAL A 219 -32.09 31.54 -0.57
CA VAL A 219 -32.07 30.17 -1.11
C VAL A 219 -32.24 30.25 -2.63
N VAL A 220 -31.31 29.64 -3.36
CA VAL A 220 -31.37 29.48 -4.81
C VAL A 220 -31.63 28.02 -5.14
N VAL A 221 -32.74 27.73 -5.81
CA VAL A 221 -33.06 26.39 -6.30
C VAL A 221 -32.46 26.22 -7.69
N HIS A 222 -31.48 25.33 -7.81
CA HIS A 222 -30.84 24.99 -9.07
C HIS A 222 -31.63 23.91 -9.82
N SER A 223 -32.11 22.89 -9.10
CA SER A 223 -32.98 21.84 -9.62
C SER A 223 -34.09 21.53 -8.62
N ALA A 224 -35.34 21.57 -9.09
CA ALA A 224 -36.52 21.25 -8.29
C ALA A 224 -36.94 19.78 -8.45
N ASP A 225 -35.98 18.86 -8.60
CA ASP A 225 -36.27 17.43 -8.69
C ASP A 225 -37.10 16.97 -7.48
N ALA A 226 -38.10 16.11 -7.73
CA ALA A 226 -39.07 15.71 -6.73
C ALA A 226 -38.47 14.80 -5.64
N PHE A 227 -37.31 14.20 -5.90
CA PHE A 227 -36.66 13.22 -5.03
C PHE A 227 -35.32 13.74 -4.49
N ALA A 228 -34.51 14.42 -5.31
CA ALA A 228 -33.21 14.96 -4.95
C ALA A 228 -33.08 16.43 -5.40
N PRO A 229 -33.78 17.37 -4.74
CA PRO A 229 -33.68 18.78 -5.08
C PRO A 229 -32.25 19.28 -4.87
N VAL A 230 -31.79 20.13 -5.79
CA VAL A 230 -30.49 20.81 -5.69
C VAL A 230 -30.76 22.27 -5.38
N ALA A 231 -30.34 22.71 -4.20
CA ALA A 231 -30.49 24.08 -3.76
C ALA A 231 -29.31 24.51 -2.88
N TYR A 232 -29.02 25.80 -2.89
CA TYR A 232 -27.91 26.37 -2.13
C TYR A 232 -28.21 27.75 -1.56
N LEU A 233 -27.43 28.15 -0.56
CA LEU A 233 -27.45 29.48 0.05
C LEU A 233 -26.54 30.44 -0.72
N HIS A 234 -27.13 31.50 -1.25
CA HIS A 234 -26.42 32.65 -1.78
C HIS A 234 -26.30 33.73 -0.69
N PHE A 235 -25.09 34.00 -0.22
CA PHE A 235 -24.87 34.99 0.84
C PHE A 235 -24.94 36.42 0.28
N LEU A 236 -25.87 37.21 0.80
CA LEU A 236 -26.05 38.61 0.41
C LEU A 236 -25.17 39.55 1.22
N LYS A 237 -24.98 39.23 2.51
CA LYS A 237 -24.18 40.05 3.44
C LYS A 237 -23.61 39.21 4.56
N LEU A 238 -22.31 39.38 4.80
CA LEU A 238 -21.59 38.82 5.93
C LEU A 238 -20.68 39.89 6.55
N HIS A 239 -20.29 39.70 7.81
CA HIS A 239 -19.26 40.50 8.46
C HIS A 239 -18.40 39.68 9.41
N LEU A 240 -17.29 40.27 9.86
CA LEU A 240 -16.38 39.67 10.83
C LEU A 240 -16.62 40.25 12.22
N GLU A 241 -16.69 39.38 13.22
CA GLU A 241 -16.73 39.75 14.63
C GLU A 241 -15.48 39.24 15.35
N ASN A 242 -14.90 40.08 16.21
CA ASN A 242 -13.77 39.67 17.05
C ASN A 242 -14.21 38.61 18.05
N LYS A 243 -13.39 37.58 18.22
CA LYS A 243 -13.61 36.56 19.26
C LYS A 243 -13.18 37.11 20.62
N ALA A 244 -13.85 36.69 21.68
CA ALA A 244 -13.31 36.87 23.02
C ALA A 244 -11.96 36.13 23.12
N LYS A 245 -10.95 36.72 23.79
CA LYS A 245 -9.62 36.10 23.90
C LYS A 245 -9.74 34.66 24.44
N SER A 246 -9.53 33.67 23.58
CA SER A 246 -9.41 32.28 24.01
C SER A 246 -8.00 32.07 24.58
N LEU A 247 -7.93 31.59 25.82
CA LEU A 247 -6.67 31.33 26.54
C LEU A 247 -6.17 29.89 26.38
N GLY A 248 -6.74 29.11 25.47
CA GLY A 248 -6.48 27.68 25.35
C GLY A 248 -5.68 27.32 24.10
N THR A 249 -4.61 26.55 24.26
CA THR A 249 -4.10 25.66 23.22
C THR A 249 -5.24 24.73 22.83
N PHE A 250 -5.73 24.77 21.58
CA PHE A 250 -6.74 23.81 21.16
C PHE A 250 -6.07 22.43 21.06
N VAL A 251 -6.65 21.46 21.75
CA VAL A 251 -6.20 20.07 21.70
C VAL A 251 -7.09 19.38 20.66
N VAL A 252 -6.54 19.12 19.48
CA VAL A 252 -7.11 18.07 18.63
C VAL A 252 -6.88 16.76 19.36
N SER A 253 -7.90 15.89 19.41
CA SER A 253 -7.78 14.55 20.00
C SER A 253 -6.48 13.89 19.55
N SER A 254 -5.78 13.23 20.48
CA SER A 254 -4.58 12.44 20.16
C SER A 254 -4.91 11.46 19.04
N CYS A 255 -4.07 11.41 18.01
CA CYS A 255 -4.31 10.60 16.82
C CYS A 255 -4.59 9.13 17.19
N SER A 256 -5.70 8.58 16.68
CA SER A 256 -6.02 7.15 16.82
C SER A 256 -5.00 6.21 16.14
N CYS A 257 -4.09 6.78 15.35
CA CYS A 257 -2.96 6.09 14.75
C CYS A 257 -1.82 5.76 15.73
N GLU A 258 -1.72 6.44 16.88
CA GLU A 258 -0.79 6.10 17.95
C GLU A 258 -1.38 4.98 18.81
N ILE A 259 -1.13 3.74 18.39
CA ILE A 259 -1.63 2.59 19.14
C ILE A 259 -0.65 2.23 20.24
N SER A 260 -1.06 2.41 21.50
CA SER A 260 -0.53 1.61 22.60
C SER A 260 -1.11 0.20 22.48
N CYS A 261 -0.29 -0.80 22.13
CA CYS A 261 -0.69 -2.19 22.34
C CYS A 261 -0.81 -2.41 23.85
N THR A 262 -2.02 -2.69 24.34
CA THR A 262 -2.20 -3.14 25.73
C THR A 262 -1.58 -4.53 25.88
N ASP A 263 -0.75 -4.71 26.90
CA ASP A 263 0.01 -5.93 27.24
C ASP A 263 -0.86 -7.15 27.63
N ASP A 264 -2.17 -7.06 27.46
CA ASP A 264 -3.11 -8.12 27.81
C ASP A 264 -3.17 -9.15 26.68
N ASP A 265 -2.22 -10.09 26.69
CA ASP A 265 -2.44 -11.52 26.44
C ASP A 265 -1.08 -12.24 26.36
N ILE A 266 -0.53 -12.56 27.54
CA ILE A 266 0.58 -13.51 27.68
C ILE A 266 0.00 -14.91 27.44
N PHE A 267 0.11 -15.43 26.22
CA PHE A 267 0.17 -16.88 26.03
C PHE A 267 1.64 -17.30 26.15
N PRO A 268 2.02 -18.10 27.16
CA PRO A 268 3.34 -18.71 27.16
C PRO A 268 3.36 -19.72 26.01
N SER A 269 4.02 -19.38 24.91
CA SER A 269 4.49 -20.40 23.99
C SER A 269 5.58 -21.17 24.73
N SER A 270 5.20 -22.32 25.30
CA SER A 270 6.11 -23.28 25.91
C SER A 270 6.93 -23.98 24.84
N GLU A 271 7.81 -23.23 24.18
CA GLU A 271 8.95 -23.76 23.43
C GLU A 271 10.15 -22.88 23.77
N GLU A 272 10.79 -23.18 24.90
CA GLU A 272 12.13 -22.69 25.19
C GLU A 272 13.08 -23.30 24.15
N HIS A 273 13.37 -22.56 23.08
CA HIS A 273 14.49 -22.91 22.20
C HIS A 273 15.79 -22.59 22.95
N GLU A 274 16.50 -23.64 23.38
CA GLU A 274 17.88 -23.52 23.86
C GLU A 274 18.75 -22.80 22.80
N PRO A 275 19.70 -21.96 23.22
CA PRO A 275 20.64 -21.33 22.30
C PRO A 275 21.49 -22.42 21.62
N GLN A 276 21.18 -22.71 20.36
CA GLN A 276 21.92 -23.69 19.58
C GLN A 276 23.34 -23.16 19.32
N LYS A 277 24.34 -23.95 19.73
CA LYS A 277 25.72 -23.77 19.27
C LYS A 277 25.78 -24.16 17.80
N ASN A 278 26.05 -23.20 16.92
CA ASN A 278 26.38 -23.47 15.51
C ASN A 278 27.61 -24.37 15.45
N ILE A 279 27.40 -25.66 15.17
CA ILE A 279 28.48 -26.58 14.82
C ILE A 279 28.72 -26.40 13.32
N PRO A 280 29.92 -26.01 12.87
CA PRO A 280 30.19 -25.86 11.44
C PRO A 280 30.12 -27.25 10.78
N VAL A 281 29.11 -27.44 9.94
CA VAL A 281 28.99 -28.64 9.09
C VAL A 281 29.88 -28.42 7.86
N MET A 282 30.79 -29.34 7.60
CA MET A 282 31.71 -29.28 6.45
C MET A 282 31.14 -30.06 5.27
N TRP A 283 30.66 -29.34 4.27
CA TRP A 283 30.01 -29.89 3.08
C TRP A 283 31.02 -30.41 2.06
N LYS A 284 30.70 -31.52 1.39
CA LYS A 284 31.44 -31.92 0.20
C LYS A 284 30.95 -31.07 -0.96
N THR A 285 31.85 -30.31 -1.57
CA THR A 285 31.60 -29.59 -2.81
C THR A 285 31.06 -30.56 -3.86
N LEU A 286 29.92 -30.21 -4.47
CA LEU A 286 29.40 -30.93 -5.64
C LEU A 286 30.48 -30.93 -6.73
N LYS A 287 30.77 -32.10 -7.30
CA LYS A 287 31.78 -32.23 -8.35
C LYS A 287 31.20 -31.74 -9.68
N HIS A 288 31.23 -30.44 -9.96
CA HIS A 288 30.86 -29.94 -11.29
C HIS A 288 31.83 -28.90 -11.84
N ASN A 289 31.95 -28.95 -13.17
CA ASN A 289 32.87 -28.16 -13.99
C ASN A 289 32.50 -26.67 -13.93
N SER A 290 33.51 -25.81 -13.87
CA SER A 290 33.35 -24.35 -13.82
C SER A 290 32.38 -23.84 -14.90
N LEU A 291 31.21 -23.37 -14.49
CA LEU A 291 30.29 -22.60 -15.31
C LEU A 291 30.49 -21.12 -14.99
N ASP A 292 30.64 -20.34 -16.05
CA ASP A 292 30.99 -18.91 -16.05
C ASP A 292 29.75 -18.10 -15.62
N PHE A 293 29.76 -17.58 -14.39
CA PHE A 293 28.62 -16.89 -13.74
C PHE A 293 28.35 -15.47 -14.26
N THR A 294 28.84 -15.14 -15.45
CA THR A 294 28.85 -13.75 -15.93
C THR A 294 27.57 -13.31 -16.65
N LYS A 295 26.52 -14.13 -16.73
CA LYS A 295 25.19 -13.77 -17.27
C LYS A 295 24.21 -14.92 -17.11
N THR A 296 23.06 -14.70 -16.47
CA THR A 296 21.79 -15.27 -16.96
C THR A 296 20.63 -14.56 -16.28
N PHE A 297 20.09 -13.56 -16.98
CA PHE A 297 18.71 -13.18 -16.78
C PHE A 297 17.83 -14.43 -16.97
N GLU A 298 17.12 -14.82 -15.93
CA GLU A 298 16.26 -16.01 -15.93
C GLU A 298 14.79 -15.61 -15.94
N ASN A 299 13.95 -16.49 -16.47
CA ASN A 299 12.52 -16.24 -16.52
C ASN A 299 11.70 -17.54 -16.49
N SER A 300 10.49 -17.47 -15.96
CA SER A 300 9.60 -18.62 -15.75
C SER A 300 8.83 -19.09 -16.98
N GLY A 301 9.05 -18.46 -18.15
CA GLY A 301 8.05 -18.44 -19.22
C GLY A 301 6.77 -17.70 -18.82
N LYS A 302 5.84 -17.59 -19.78
CA LYS A 302 4.56 -16.88 -19.64
C LYS A 302 3.44 -17.87 -19.30
N SER A 303 2.67 -17.60 -18.24
CA SER A 303 1.47 -18.36 -17.89
C SER A 303 0.31 -18.09 -18.86
N LEU A 304 -0.70 -18.97 -18.86
CA LEU A 304 -1.92 -18.81 -19.67
C LEU A 304 -2.70 -17.53 -19.34
N SER A 305 -2.65 -17.11 -18.07
CA SER A 305 -3.24 -15.88 -17.52
C SER A 305 -2.37 -14.64 -17.76
N GLY A 306 -1.20 -14.77 -18.40
CA GLY A 306 -0.38 -13.65 -18.82
C GLY A 306 0.66 -13.17 -17.81
N TYR A 307 0.94 -13.96 -16.77
CA TYR A 307 1.99 -13.67 -15.79
C TYR A 307 3.36 -14.21 -16.25
N HIS A 308 4.42 -13.49 -15.89
CA HIS A 308 5.79 -13.85 -16.21
C HIS A 308 6.72 -13.37 -15.09
N TRP A 309 7.52 -14.25 -14.51
CA TRP A 309 8.52 -13.88 -13.53
C TRP A 309 9.91 -13.77 -14.15
N PHE A 310 10.66 -12.77 -13.74
CA PHE A 310 12.04 -12.53 -14.13
C PHE A 310 12.95 -12.45 -12.91
N SER A 311 14.12 -13.08 -12.96
CA SER A 311 15.13 -13.05 -11.89
C SER A 311 16.53 -12.80 -12.45
N GLY A 312 17.50 -12.58 -11.55
CA GLY A 312 18.91 -12.42 -11.91
C GLY A 312 19.28 -11.03 -12.44
N ILE A 313 18.49 -9.99 -12.13
CA ILE A 313 18.87 -8.61 -12.46
C ILE A 313 19.75 -8.05 -11.35
N THR A 314 21.07 -8.07 -11.58
CA THR A 314 22.06 -7.71 -10.55
C THR A 314 22.81 -6.43 -10.90
N ALA A 315 22.94 -5.53 -9.92
CA ALA A 315 23.83 -4.38 -10.02
C ALA A 315 25.18 -4.73 -9.39
N HIS A 316 26.23 -4.82 -10.20
CA HIS A 316 27.58 -5.04 -9.71
C HIS A 316 28.29 -3.71 -9.47
N PHE A 317 28.92 -3.57 -8.31
CA PHE A 317 29.69 -2.40 -7.95
C PHE A 317 31.00 -2.80 -7.28
N LEU A 318 32.10 -2.52 -7.97
CA LEU A 318 33.45 -2.55 -7.41
C LEU A 318 33.98 -1.10 -7.39
N PRO A 319 34.35 -0.55 -6.21
CA PRO A 319 34.84 0.82 -6.10
C PRO A 319 36.03 1.05 -7.03
N SER A 320 35.85 1.87 -8.05
CA SER A 320 36.89 2.31 -8.99
C SER A 320 36.77 3.84 -9.17
N LYS A 321 37.79 4.49 -9.74
CA LYS A 321 37.79 5.97 -9.87
C LYS A 321 36.65 6.52 -10.74
N ASP A 322 36.03 5.70 -11.59
CA ASP A 322 35.16 6.16 -12.67
C ASP A 322 33.69 5.69 -12.58
N LYS A 323 33.33 4.85 -11.60
CA LYS A 323 31.94 4.38 -11.40
C LYS A 323 31.49 4.57 -9.96
N ASN A 324 30.24 5.00 -9.78
CA ASN A 324 29.56 5.06 -8.48
C ASN A 324 28.35 4.11 -8.45
N ALA A 325 27.74 3.97 -7.26
CA ALA A 325 26.56 3.11 -7.05
C ALA A 325 25.34 3.52 -7.92
N GLN A 326 25.20 4.80 -8.22
CA GLN A 326 24.11 5.31 -9.08
C GLN A 326 24.26 4.82 -10.52
N ASP A 327 25.49 4.79 -11.05
CA ASP A 327 25.78 4.30 -12.39
C ASP A 327 25.56 2.79 -12.50
N ALA A 328 25.98 2.02 -11.47
CA ALA A 328 25.68 0.59 -11.39
C ALA A 328 24.17 0.29 -11.36
N ALA A 329 23.40 1.11 -10.63
CA ALA A 329 21.95 1.00 -10.61
C ALA A 329 21.33 1.28 -11.99
N ARG A 330 21.76 2.35 -12.68
CA ARG A 330 21.29 2.69 -14.04
C ARG A 330 21.59 1.57 -15.05
N GLU A 331 22.75 0.95 -14.95
CA GLU A 331 23.14 -0.19 -15.81
C GLU A 331 22.21 -1.39 -15.59
N ALA A 332 21.90 -1.74 -14.34
CA ALA A 332 21.00 -2.84 -14.01
C ALA A 332 19.57 -2.61 -14.55
N PHE A 333 19.01 -1.40 -14.37
CA PHE A 333 17.69 -1.06 -14.91
C PHE A 333 17.68 -0.98 -16.45
N SER A 334 18.77 -0.52 -17.06
CA SER A 334 18.93 -0.55 -18.52
C SER A 334 18.92 -1.98 -19.05
N SER A 335 19.56 -2.91 -18.35
CA SER A 335 19.53 -4.34 -18.68
C SER A 335 18.13 -4.92 -18.52
N LEU A 336 17.44 -4.65 -17.41
CA LEU A 336 16.05 -5.09 -17.21
C LEU A 336 15.14 -4.60 -18.35
N ARG A 337 15.23 -3.32 -18.69
CA ARG A 337 14.46 -2.72 -19.79
C ARG A 337 14.75 -3.39 -21.13
N ALA A 338 16.02 -3.64 -21.44
CA ALA A 338 16.41 -4.31 -22.68
C ALA A 338 15.84 -5.73 -22.77
N ASN A 339 15.93 -6.49 -21.68
CA ASN A 339 15.43 -7.86 -21.63
C ASN A 339 13.89 -7.92 -21.76
N LEU A 340 13.16 -7.06 -21.05
CA LEU A 340 11.70 -6.95 -21.20
C LEU A 340 11.30 -6.54 -22.63
N THR A 341 12.00 -5.56 -23.21
CA THR A 341 11.73 -5.09 -24.57
C THR A 341 11.92 -6.20 -25.61
N SER A 342 12.92 -7.08 -25.40
CA SER A 342 13.15 -8.23 -26.28
C SER A 342 11.99 -9.23 -26.32
N LEU A 343 11.14 -9.21 -25.27
CA LEU A 343 9.93 -10.02 -25.13
C LEU A 343 8.64 -9.23 -25.43
N GLY A 344 8.75 -8.00 -25.93
CA GLY A 344 7.58 -7.15 -26.20
C GLY A 344 6.89 -6.59 -24.94
N LEU A 345 7.57 -6.63 -23.80
CA LEU A 345 7.11 -6.13 -22.50
C LEU A 345 7.69 -4.73 -22.23
N LYS A 346 7.03 -3.98 -21.34
CA LYS A 346 7.43 -2.64 -20.89
C LYS A 346 7.58 -2.62 -19.37
N LEU A 347 8.35 -1.66 -18.83
CA LEU A 347 8.49 -1.50 -17.37
C LEU A 347 7.14 -1.31 -16.65
N LYS A 348 6.17 -0.64 -17.28
CA LYS A 348 4.82 -0.46 -16.73
C LYS A 348 4.03 -1.77 -16.56
N ASP A 349 4.45 -2.84 -17.23
CA ASP A 349 3.81 -4.15 -17.13
C ASP A 349 4.29 -4.91 -15.87
N ILE A 350 5.35 -4.43 -15.19
CA ILE A 350 5.78 -4.94 -13.89
C ILE A 350 4.72 -4.59 -12.84
N ILE A 351 4.37 -5.57 -12.00
CA ILE A 351 3.39 -5.44 -10.92
C ILE A 351 3.97 -5.66 -9.52
N LEU A 352 5.05 -6.43 -9.41
CA LEU A 352 5.74 -6.67 -8.14
C LEU A 352 7.25 -6.72 -8.37
N VAL A 353 8.01 -6.07 -7.49
CA VAL A 353 9.47 -6.07 -7.47
C VAL A 353 9.94 -6.51 -6.09
N HIS A 354 10.88 -7.46 -6.07
CA HIS A 354 11.70 -7.73 -4.89
C HIS A 354 13.07 -7.13 -5.11
N LEU A 355 13.46 -6.24 -4.21
CA LEU A 355 14.75 -5.55 -4.22
C LEU A 355 15.56 -6.03 -3.01
N TYR A 356 16.55 -6.87 -3.26
CA TYR A 356 17.51 -7.32 -2.26
C TYR A 356 18.73 -6.42 -2.32
N MET A 357 19.11 -5.83 -1.18
CA MET A 357 20.23 -4.91 -1.10
C MET A 357 21.38 -5.51 -0.29
N LYS A 358 22.62 -5.17 -0.66
CA LYS A 358 23.80 -5.50 0.17
C LYS A 358 23.89 -4.62 1.41
N SER A 359 23.45 -3.36 1.31
CA SER A 359 23.37 -2.44 2.45
C SER A 359 22.24 -1.43 2.32
N MET A 360 21.46 -1.24 3.38
CA MET A 360 20.44 -0.18 3.52
C MET A 360 21.05 1.23 3.45
N LYS A 361 22.38 1.38 3.61
CA LYS A 361 23.06 2.67 3.43
C LYS A 361 22.91 3.21 2.00
N ASP A 362 22.79 2.31 1.02
CA ASP A 362 22.66 2.66 -0.39
C ASP A 362 21.20 2.89 -0.83
N PHE A 363 20.24 2.75 0.10
CA PHE A 363 18.79 2.85 -0.17
C PHE A 363 18.43 4.14 -0.91
N SER A 364 18.86 5.29 -0.40
CA SER A 364 18.56 6.59 -1.01
C SER A 364 19.13 6.75 -2.42
N VAL A 365 20.31 6.20 -2.68
CA VAL A 365 20.98 6.28 -3.99
C VAL A 365 20.24 5.41 -5.00
N ILE A 366 19.88 4.19 -4.62
CA ILE A 366 19.15 3.26 -5.49
C ILE A 366 17.73 3.77 -5.76
N ASP A 367 17.04 4.28 -4.74
CA ASP A 367 15.69 4.85 -4.89
C ASP A 367 15.68 6.08 -5.83
N SER A 368 16.76 6.87 -5.84
CA SER A 368 16.90 8.01 -6.77
C SER A 368 16.97 7.60 -8.24
N VAL A 369 17.43 6.38 -8.53
CA VAL A 369 17.42 5.82 -9.89
C VAL A 369 16.10 5.10 -10.15
N TYR A 370 15.62 4.32 -9.19
CA TYR A 370 14.36 3.59 -9.31
C TYR A 370 13.19 4.51 -9.70
N VAL A 371 13.07 5.69 -9.07
CA VAL A 371 12.00 6.65 -9.35
C VAL A 371 12.00 7.17 -10.79
N THR A 372 13.15 7.11 -11.50
CA THR A 372 13.23 7.54 -12.90
C THR A 372 12.80 6.46 -13.90
N GLU A 373 12.66 5.21 -13.44
CA GLU A 373 12.36 4.07 -14.30
C GLU A 373 10.86 3.82 -14.46
N PHE A 374 10.07 4.19 -13.45
CA PHE A 374 8.62 3.98 -13.40
C PHE A 374 7.84 5.28 -13.52
N ASP A 375 6.58 5.17 -13.94
CA ASP A 375 5.65 6.28 -14.05
C ASP A 375 4.94 6.55 -12.71
N LEU A 376 3.77 7.19 -12.76
CA LEU A 376 2.93 7.47 -11.59
C LEU A 376 2.42 6.22 -10.86
N CYS A 377 2.49 5.06 -11.50
CA CYS A 377 1.99 3.79 -11.01
C CYS A 377 3.13 2.75 -10.92
N PRO A 378 4.14 2.99 -10.05
CA PRO A 378 5.22 2.05 -9.85
C PRO A 378 4.69 0.71 -9.32
N PRO A 379 5.42 -0.41 -9.50
CA PRO A 379 4.99 -1.71 -9.00
C PRO A 379 4.91 -1.72 -7.46
N ALA A 380 4.23 -2.73 -6.92
CA ALA A 380 4.40 -3.08 -5.51
C ALA A 380 5.86 -3.49 -5.27
N ARG A 381 6.41 -3.18 -4.10
CA ARG A 381 7.84 -3.41 -3.81
C ARG A 381 8.06 -4.02 -2.45
N VAL A 382 8.95 -5.02 -2.40
CA VAL A 382 9.54 -5.57 -1.18
C VAL A 382 11.01 -5.21 -1.19
N CYS A 383 11.54 -4.64 -0.11
CA CYS A 383 12.91 -4.13 -0.08
C CYS A 383 13.60 -4.49 1.23
N VAL A 384 14.60 -5.39 1.17
CA VAL A 384 15.29 -5.90 2.36
C VAL A 384 16.80 -5.94 2.15
N GLU A 385 17.57 -5.77 3.22
CA GLU A 385 19.01 -5.97 3.19
C GLU A 385 19.33 -7.42 3.53
N THR A 386 20.15 -8.03 2.69
CA THR A 386 20.54 -9.41 2.88
C THR A 386 22.00 -9.66 2.55
N LEU A 387 22.46 -10.88 2.81
CA LEU A 387 23.85 -11.30 2.68
C LEU A 387 24.24 -11.55 1.21
N LEU A 388 24.09 -10.55 0.35
CA LEU A 388 24.48 -10.66 -1.05
C LEU A 388 26.00 -10.85 -1.20
N PRO A 389 26.50 -11.50 -2.26
CA PRO A 389 27.94 -11.66 -2.50
C PRO A 389 28.70 -10.32 -2.58
N ASP A 390 30.01 -10.37 -2.35
CA ASP A 390 30.85 -9.18 -2.47
C ASP A 390 30.90 -8.66 -3.92
N GLY A 391 30.89 -7.34 -4.08
CA GLY A 391 30.81 -6.69 -5.39
C GLY A 391 29.40 -6.65 -5.99
N VAL A 392 28.39 -7.23 -5.33
CA VAL A 392 26.97 -7.03 -5.67
C VAL A 392 26.39 -5.93 -4.80
N LEU A 393 25.84 -4.89 -5.42
CA LEU A 393 25.18 -3.77 -4.74
C LEU A 393 23.74 -4.11 -4.36
N PHE A 394 22.99 -4.64 -5.34
CA PHE A 394 21.62 -5.12 -5.16
C PHE A 394 21.26 -6.15 -6.24
N CYS A 395 20.22 -6.94 -5.98
CA CYS A 395 19.59 -7.85 -6.93
C CYS A 395 18.08 -7.58 -6.99
N ILE A 396 17.51 -7.69 -8.18
CA ILE A 396 16.08 -7.55 -8.45
C ILE A 396 15.54 -8.84 -9.07
N ASP A 397 14.37 -9.25 -8.58
CA ASP A 397 13.44 -10.07 -9.33
C ASP A 397 12.08 -9.36 -9.44
N CYS A 398 11.34 -9.64 -10.50
CA CYS A 398 10.07 -8.96 -10.74
C CYS A 398 9.03 -9.85 -11.43
N LEU A 399 7.77 -9.66 -11.02
CA LEU A 399 6.60 -10.23 -11.66
C LEU A 399 6.00 -9.21 -12.64
N VAL A 400 5.75 -9.67 -13.86
CA VAL A 400 5.11 -8.93 -14.94
C VAL A 400 3.77 -9.57 -15.25
N HIS A 401 2.78 -8.74 -15.61
CA HIS A 401 1.50 -9.20 -16.12
C HIS A 401 1.10 -8.45 -17.39
N LYS A 402 0.82 -9.21 -18.45
CA LYS A 402 0.31 -8.69 -19.72
C LYS A 402 -0.58 -9.73 -20.41
N SER A 403 -1.89 -9.47 -20.44
CA SER A 403 -2.85 -10.31 -21.16
C SER A 403 -2.70 -10.14 -22.68
N ASP A 404 -2.75 -11.26 -23.42
CA ASP A 404 -2.67 -11.29 -24.89
C ASP A 404 -4.06 -11.20 -25.58
N MET A 405 -5.14 -11.28 -24.81
CA MET A 405 -6.50 -11.34 -25.37
C MET A 405 -7.01 -9.95 -25.76
N ALA A 406 -6.73 -9.56 -27.01
CA ALA A 406 -7.51 -8.56 -27.73
C ALA A 406 -8.75 -9.25 -28.32
N THR A 407 -9.76 -9.45 -27.48
CA THR A 407 -11.11 -9.83 -27.93
C THR A 407 -12.08 -8.78 -27.41
N ASP A 408 -12.75 -8.09 -28.35
CA ASP A 408 -13.56 -6.88 -28.15
C ASP A 408 -14.74 -6.98 -27.15
N ASP A 409 -14.95 -8.09 -26.44
CA ASP A 409 -16.17 -8.36 -25.65
C ASP A 409 -15.97 -8.92 -24.22
N VAL A 410 -14.75 -8.96 -23.67
CA VAL A 410 -14.53 -9.31 -22.25
C VAL A 410 -13.84 -8.16 -21.55
N VAL A 411 -14.50 -7.59 -20.52
CA VAL A 411 -13.96 -6.56 -19.63
C VAL A 411 -12.57 -6.97 -19.18
N HIS A 412 -11.55 -6.25 -19.62
CA HIS A 412 -10.17 -6.51 -19.20
C HIS A 412 -10.10 -6.54 -17.67
N ASP A 413 -9.39 -7.51 -17.10
CA ASP A 413 -8.95 -7.47 -15.69
C ASP A 413 -8.07 -6.23 -15.49
N GLU A 414 -8.73 -5.12 -15.16
CA GLU A 414 -8.12 -3.80 -15.09
C GLU A 414 -7.08 -3.82 -13.97
N LYS A 415 -5.80 -3.55 -14.30
CA LYS A 415 -4.73 -3.39 -13.31
C LYS A 415 -5.09 -2.21 -12.40
N LEU A 416 -5.45 -2.50 -11.14
CA LEU A 416 -5.71 -1.46 -10.15
C LEU A 416 -4.46 -1.20 -9.33
N VAL A 417 -4.14 0.07 -9.11
CA VAL A 417 -2.91 0.49 -8.42
C VAL A 417 -3.28 1.37 -7.25
N MET A 418 -2.80 1.02 -6.06
CA MET A 418 -2.90 1.85 -4.86
C MET A 418 -1.53 2.42 -4.54
N HIS A 419 -1.39 3.71 -4.83
CA HIS A 419 -0.20 4.49 -4.57
C HIS A 419 -0.60 5.71 -3.72
N VAL A 420 -0.23 5.67 -2.44
CA VAL A 420 -0.49 6.72 -1.44
C VAL A 420 0.77 7.56 -1.29
N GLN A 421 0.71 8.81 -1.74
CA GLN A 421 1.83 9.77 -1.61
C GLN A 421 1.56 10.84 -0.56
N SER A 422 0.28 11.01 -0.17
CA SER A 422 -0.15 11.96 0.86
C SER A 422 0.05 11.41 2.27
N ILE A 423 0.45 12.30 3.18
CA ILE A 423 0.43 12.01 4.61
C ILE A 423 -1.03 12.03 5.07
N SER A 424 -1.47 10.98 5.74
CA SER A 424 -2.85 10.77 6.19
C SER A 424 -2.91 10.12 7.57
N HIS A 425 -4.12 9.96 8.14
CA HIS A 425 -4.33 9.12 9.34
C HIS A 425 -4.59 7.65 9.02
N TRP A 426 -4.81 7.31 7.74
CA TRP A 426 -5.23 5.96 7.33
C TRP A 426 -4.06 5.03 7.05
N ALA A 427 -3.20 5.34 6.08
CA ALA A 427 -2.08 4.50 5.68
C ALA A 427 -0.81 5.35 5.53
N PRO A 428 0.37 4.78 5.83
CA PRO A 428 1.63 5.48 5.62
C PRO A 428 1.83 5.77 4.13
N ALA A 429 2.28 6.99 3.84
CA ALA A 429 2.73 7.34 2.50
C ALA A 429 3.91 6.44 2.08
N SER A 430 4.05 6.17 0.79
CA SER A 430 5.19 5.39 0.30
C SER A 430 6.51 6.12 0.63
N ILE A 431 7.43 5.45 1.33
CA ILE A 431 8.75 6.03 1.67
C ILE A 431 9.74 6.00 0.49
N GLY A 432 9.31 5.46 -0.64
CA GLY A 432 10.05 5.36 -1.89
C GLY A 432 9.08 5.19 -3.06
N PRO A 433 9.59 5.07 -4.30
CA PRO A 433 8.78 5.00 -5.52
C PRO A 433 8.14 3.62 -5.71
N TYR A 434 7.14 3.28 -4.88
CA TYR A 434 6.40 2.02 -4.99
C TYR A 434 4.93 2.20 -4.62
N SER A 435 4.09 1.35 -5.17
CA SER A 435 2.67 1.28 -4.81
C SER A 435 2.49 0.38 -3.60
N GLN A 436 1.63 0.77 -2.65
CA GLN A 436 1.25 -0.06 -1.51
C GLN A 436 0.67 -1.40 -1.97
N SER A 437 -0.06 -1.40 -3.07
CA SER A 437 -0.61 -2.61 -3.66
C SER A 437 -0.93 -2.47 -5.14
N ILE A 438 -0.91 -3.60 -5.84
CA ILE A 438 -1.45 -3.75 -7.20
C ILE A 438 -2.42 -4.92 -7.22
N LYS A 439 -3.59 -4.75 -7.85
CA LYS A 439 -4.57 -5.81 -8.06
C LYS A 439 -4.70 -6.09 -9.56
N VAL A 440 -4.69 -7.37 -9.91
CA VAL A 440 -4.89 -7.88 -11.27
C VAL A 440 -5.94 -8.99 -11.20
N GLY A 441 -7.10 -8.78 -11.83
CA GLY A 441 -8.26 -9.65 -11.65
C GLY A 441 -8.60 -9.74 -10.16
N ASP A 442 -8.66 -10.96 -9.62
CA ASP A 442 -8.92 -11.21 -8.20
C ASP A 442 -7.68 -11.28 -7.32
N ILE A 443 -6.47 -11.10 -7.85
CA ILE A 443 -5.23 -11.25 -7.08
C ILE A 443 -4.68 -9.89 -6.67
N ILE A 444 -4.35 -9.73 -5.39
CA ILE A 444 -3.84 -8.51 -4.76
C ILE A 444 -2.40 -8.76 -4.31
N TYR A 445 -1.47 -7.95 -4.83
CA TYR A 445 -0.04 -7.96 -4.52
C TYR A 445 0.29 -6.77 -3.63
N CYS A 446 0.47 -7.00 -2.34
CA CYS A 446 0.76 -5.96 -1.36
C CYS A 446 2.29 -5.77 -1.23
N ALA A 447 2.76 -4.53 -1.23
CA ALA A 447 4.16 -4.20 -0.96
C ALA A 447 4.56 -4.54 0.49
N GLY A 448 5.86 -4.52 0.77
CA GLY A 448 6.37 -4.64 2.13
C GLY A 448 5.78 -3.58 3.07
N GLN A 449 5.14 -4.02 4.14
CA GLN A 449 4.55 -3.15 5.17
C GLN A 449 5.41 -3.17 6.43
N ILE A 450 5.96 -2.00 6.78
CA ILE A 450 6.63 -1.73 8.06
C ILE A 450 5.73 -0.84 8.95
N ALA A 451 6.05 -0.77 10.24
CA ALA A 451 5.17 -0.17 11.24
C ALA A 451 5.32 1.35 11.38
N LEU A 452 5.10 2.10 10.30
CA LEU A 452 5.09 3.56 10.35
C LEU A 452 3.76 4.08 10.89
N VAL A 453 3.79 5.08 11.75
CA VAL A 453 2.63 5.89 12.13
C VAL A 453 2.27 6.76 10.93
N PRO A 454 1.08 6.58 10.30
CA PRO A 454 0.72 7.24 9.04
C PRO A 454 0.89 8.77 9.04
N CYS A 455 0.51 9.42 10.13
CA CYS A 455 0.43 10.88 10.19
C CYS A 455 1.78 11.57 10.47
N THR A 456 2.75 10.84 11.05
CA THR A 456 4.09 11.36 11.37
C THR A 456 5.19 10.73 10.51
N MET A 457 4.89 9.61 9.84
CA MET A 457 5.85 8.80 9.09
C MET A 457 7.04 8.29 9.92
N GLN A 458 6.89 8.24 11.24
CA GLN A 458 7.87 7.67 12.17
C GLN A 458 7.56 6.19 12.45
N LEU A 459 8.59 5.38 12.66
CA LEU A 459 8.41 4.01 13.13
C LEU A 459 7.80 4.02 14.53
N VAL A 460 6.83 3.15 14.78
CA VAL A 460 6.18 3.05 16.11
C VAL A 460 7.17 2.69 17.20
N SER A 461 6.99 3.29 18.38
CA SER A 461 7.68 2.88 19.60
C SER A 461 7.07 1.59 20.18
N GLY A 462 7.84 0.82 20.94
CA GLY A 462 7.36 -0.40 21.63
C GLY A 462 7.96 -1.70 21.10
N GLY A 463 8.88 -1.61 20.12
CA GLY A 463 9.64 -2.74 19.60
C GLY A 463 8.80 -3.75 18.82
N ILE A 464 9.35 -4.95 18.64
CA ILE A 464 8.85 -5.95 17.70
C ILE A 464 7.36 -6.29 17.84
N ARG A 465 6.80 -6.32 19.05
CA ARG A 465 5.38 -6.66 19.26
C ARG A 465 4.47 -5.58 18.69
N THR A 466 4.74 -4.32 19.01
CA THR A 466 3.99 -3.17 18.49
C THR A 466 4.19 -3.05 16.98
N GLU A 467 5.43 -3.20 16.51
CA GLU A 467 5.73 -3.15 15.08
C GLU A 467 4.96 -4.22 14.31
N ALA A 468 5.00 -5.49 14.75
CA ALA A 468 4.29 -6.58 14.10
C ALA A 468 2.78 -6.35 14.02
N GLY A 469 2.18 -5.83 15.10
CA GLY A 469 0.75 -5.55 15.16
C GLY A 469 0.31 -4.38 14.28
N VAL A 470 1.14 -3.33 14.17
CA VAL A 470 0.86 -2.16 13.35
C VAL A 470 1.11 -2.44 11.87
N SER A 471 2.21 -3.11 11.52
CA SER A 471 2.50 -3.48 10.13
C SER A 471 1.45 -4.41 9.54
N LEU A 472 0.94 -5.39 10.30
CA LEU A 472 -0.16 -6.25 9.84
C LEU A 472 -1.48 -5.50 9.68
N ARG A 473 -1.73 -4.48 10.50
CA ARG A 473 -2.90 -3.62 10.34
C ARG A 473 -2.83 -2.80 9.05
N HIS A 474 -1.63 -2.38 8.65
CA HIS A 474 -1.44 -1.74 7.34
C HIS A 474 -1.75 -2.72 6.20
N VAL A 475 -1.31 -3.98 6.31
CA VAL A 475 -1.71 -5.04 5.36
C VAL A 475 -3.23 -5.16 5.30
N GLU A 476 -3.92 -5.29 6.43
CA GLU A 476 -5.39 -5.40 6.49
C GLU A 476 -6.09 -4.21 5.82
N ARG A 477 -5.65 -2.98 6.12
CA ARG A 477 -6.20 -1.75 5.52
C ARG A 477 -6.01 -1.71 4.01
N VAL A 478 -4.81 -2.06 3.54
CA VAL A 478 -4.49 -2.09 2.11
C VAL A 478 -5.34 -3.14 1.39
N LEU A 479 -5.48 -4.34 1.94
CA LEU A 479 -6.36 -5.38 1.37
C LEU A 479 -7.81 -4.89 1.26
N GLN A 480 -8.38 -4.42 2.38
CA GLN A 480 -9.76 -3.93 2.44
C GLN A 480 -10.04 -2.78 1.45
N ALA A 481 -9.09 -1.88 1.25
CA ALA A 481 -9.25 -0.79 0.29
C ALA A 481 -9.09 -1.25 -1.17
N MET A 482 -8.34 -2.32 -1.45
CA MET A 482 -8.28 -2.93 -2.79
C MET A 482 -9.51 -3.79 -3.09
N SER A 483 -10.15 -4.36 -2.07
CA SER A 483 -11.44 -5.02 -2.16
C SER A 483 -12.10 -5.13 -0.79
N GLN A 484 -13.32 -4.58 -0.66
CA GLN A 484 -14.09 -4.61 0.59
C GLN A 484 -14.37 -6.02 1.11
N LYS A 485 -14.30 -7.04 0.24
CA LYS A 485 -14.51 -8.45 0.61
C LYS A 485 -13.25 -9.11 1.19
N THR A 486 -12.10 -8.46 1.14
CA THR A 486 -10.83 -9.08 1.54
C THR A 486 -10.41 -8.73 2.95
N ALA A 487 -9.86 -9.73 3.62
CA ALA A 487 -9.30 -9.66 4.96
C ALA A 487 -8.05 -10.54 5.04
N LEU A 488 -7.42 -10.63 6.22
CA LEU A 488 -6.14 -11.33 6.34
C LEU A 488 -6.20 -12.83 5.98
N HIS A 489 -7.33 -13.50 6.21
CA HIS A 489 -7.49 -14.92 5.86
C HIS A 489 -7.58 -15.17 4.34
N HIS A 490 -7.77 -14.12 3.53
CA HIS A 490 -7.69 -14.19 2.07
C HIS A 490 -6.25 -14.23 1.54
N VAL A 491 -5.24 -13.99 2.40
CA VAL A 491 -3.84 -14.16 2.01
C VAL A 491 -3.59 -15.62 1.62
N ILE A 492 -2.99 -15.84 0.45
CA ILE A 492 -2.56 -17.17 -0.03
C ILE A 492 -1.06 -17.41 0.25
N THR A 493 -0.26 -16.35 0.23
CA THR A 493 1.17 -16.38 0.54
C THR A 493 1.56 -15.14 1.34
N ALA A 494 2.28 -15.35 2.45
CA ALA A 494 2.88 -14.30 3.26
C ALA A 494 4.39 -14.52 3.41
N SER A 495 5.17 -13.47 3.18
CA SER A 495 6.60 -13.41 3.51
C SER A 495 6.79 -12.40 4.64
N CYS A 496 7.33 -12.87 5.76
CA CYS A 496 7.64 -12.07 6.93
C CYS A 496 9.15 -12.00 7.12
N TYR A 497 9.69 -10.80 7.03
CA TYR A 497 11.11 -10.53 7.23
C TYR A 497 11.29 -9.96 8.63
N VAL A 498 12.20 -10.54 9.43
CA VAL A 498 12.58 -10.02 10.75
C VAL A 498 14.09 -9.79 10.82
N THR A 499 14.54 -8.90 11.69
CA THR A 499 15.99 -8.58 11.84
C THR A 499 16.68 -9.33 12.97
N ASP A 500 15.95 -10.03 13.83
CA ASP A 500 16.47 -10.85 14.93
C ASP A 500 15.73 -12.20 14.95
N SER A 501 16.46 -13.30 15.12
CA SER A 501 15.88 -14.65 15.21
C SER A 501 14.95 -14.81 16.42
N LYS A 502 15.17 -14.03 17.50
CA LYS A 502 14.28 -13.97 18.67
C LYS A 502 12.90 -13.38 18.34
N SER A 503 12.77 -12.68 17.22
CA SER A 503 11.50 -12.10 16.77
C SER A 503 10.58 -13.14 16.09
N ILE A 504 11.11 -14.29 15.67
CA ILE A 504 10.34 -15.32 14.95
C ILE A 504 9.07 -15.77 15.71
N PRO A 505 9.12 -16.12 17.02
CA PRO A 505 7.92 -16.53 17.75
C PRO A 505 6.90 -15.41 17.84
N THR A 506 7.36 -14.15 18.00
CA THR A 506 6.48 -12.97 18.07
C THR A 506 5.75 -12.75 16.74
N ALA A 507 6.47 -12.84 15.61
CA ALA A 507 5.89 -12.70 14.28
C ALA A 507 4.82 -13.76 14.02
N ARG A 508 5.14 -15.04 14.28
CA ARG A 508 4.21 -16.17 14.12
C ARG A 508 2.97 -16.03 15.02
N SER A 509 3.18 -15.69 16.28
CA SER A 509 2.10 -15.50 17.26
C SER A 509 1.16 -14.36 16.83
N MET A 510 1.70 -13.24 16.37
CA MET A 510 0.91 -12.11 15.89
C MET A 510 0.09 -12.45 14.65
N TRP A 511 0.71 -13.12 13.67
CA TRP A 511 0.01 -13.62 12.47
C TRP A 511 -1.19 -14.49 12.84
N GLN A 512 -0.97 -15.48 13.71
CA GLN A 512 -2.03 -16.38 14.17
C GLN A 512 -3.11 -15.66 14.99
N LYS A 513 -2.72 -14.69 15.83
CA LYS A 513 -3.67 -13.86 16.59
C LYS A 513 -4.60 -13.11 15.63
N LYS A 514 -4.04 -12.45 14.63
CA LYS A 514 -4.79 -11.69 13.63
C LYS A 514 -5.73 -12.57 12.79
N LEU A 515 -5.27 -13.74 12.35
CA LEU A 515 -6.13 -14.70 11.66
C LEU A 515 -7.32 -15.17 12.52
N ARG A 516 -7.12 -15.35 13.83
CA ARG A 516 -8.22 -15.69 14.76
C ARG A 516 -9.19 -14.53 14.98
N GLU A 517 -8.70 -13.29 14.98
CA GLU A 517 -9.55 -12.09 15.08
C GLU A 517 -10.50 -11.99 13.89
N CYS A 518 -10.03 -12.29 12.66
CA CYS A 518 -10.91 -12.31 11.48
C CYS A 518 -12.07 -13.31 11.62
N LYS A 519 -11.80 -14.52 12.13
CA LYS A 519 -12.84 -15.55 12.30
C LYS A 519 -13.97 -15.11 13.23
N LYS A 520 -13.62 -14.45 14.35
CA LYS A 520 -14.62 -13.99 15.34
C LYS A 520 -15.60 -12.97 14.78
N VAL A 521 -15.18 -12.17 13.79
CA VAL A 521 -16.05 -11.17 13.16
C VAL A 521 -17.09 -11.87 12.28
N GLU A 522 -16.67 -12.87 11.49
CA GLU A 522 -17.55 -13.62 10.58
C GLU A 522 -18.51 -14.57 11.32
N ASP A 523 -18.04 -15.24 12.38
CA ASP A 523 -18.87 -16.15 13.20
C ASP A 523 -20.01 -15.42 13.94
N SER A 524 -19.90 -14.09 14.10
CA SER A 524 -21.01 -13.29 14.64
C SER A 524 -22.16 -13.12 13.66
N GLU A 525 -21.92 -13.40 12.37
CA GLU A 525 -22.88 -13.25 11.27
C GLU A 525 -23.35 -14.60 10.67
N MET A 526 -22.62 -15.73 10.84
CA MET A 526 -23.06 -17.06 10.34
C MET A 526 -22.61 -18.25 11.22
N TYR A 527 -23.49 -19.27 11.32
CA TYR A 527 -23.23 -20.56 11.98
C TYR A 527 -22.65 -21.59 10.99
N HIS A 528 -21.33 -21.58 10.73
CA HIS A 528 -20.67 -22.67 10.01
C HIS A 528 -19.46 -23.21 10.80
N ASP A 529 -19.37 -24.54 10.92
CA ASP A 529 -18.39 -25.29 11.73
C ASP A 529 -17.08 -25.59 10.93
N GLU A 530 -16.92 -25.02 9.74
CA GLU A 530 -15.78 -25.25 8.84
C GLU A 530 -14.72 -24.16 9.02
N THR A 531 -13.45 -24.58 9.13
CA THR A 531 -12.34 -23.63 9.33
C THR A 531 -11.72 -23.22 8.00
N PRO A 532 -11.57 -21.90 7.71
CA PRO A 532 -11.00 -21.46 6.45
C PRO A 532 -9.54 -21.87 6.32
N VAL A 533 -9.16 -22.29 5.11
CA VAL A 533 -7.80 -22.65 4.76
C VAL A 533 -6.99 -21.37 4.61
N CYS A 534 -6.13 -21.12 5.60
CA CYS A 534 -5.24 -19.96 5.62
C CYS A 534 -4.08 -20.15 4.64
N GLY A 535 -3.56 -19.05 4.10
CA GLY A 535 -2.36 -19.06 3.27
C GLY A 535 -1.09 -19.46 4.01
N LEU A 536 -0.04 -19.68 3.22
CA LEU A 536 1.26 -20.15 3.69
C LEU A 536 2.12 -18.97 4.19
N LEU A 537 2.83 -19.17 5.30
CA LEU A 537 3.70 -18.16 5.91
C LEU A 537 5.18 -18.59 5.87
N ALA A 538 6.03 -17.79 5.24
CA ALA A 538 7.47 -17.83 5.40
C ALA A 538 7.93 -16.76 6.38
N VAL A 539 8.73 -17.14 7.38
CA VAL A 539 9.37 -16.20 8.30
C VAL A 539 10.87 -16.35 8.15
N VAL A 540 11.56 -15.28 7.78
CA VAL A 540 13.00 -15.30 7.47
C VAL A 540 13.73 -14.19 8.21
N VAL A 541 14.95 -14.46 8.65
CA VAL A 541 15.78 -13.46 9.34
C VAL A 541 16.74 -12.83 8.35
N ILE A 542 16.63 -11.52 8.16
CA ILE A 542 17.47 -10.73 7.25
C ILE A 542 18.31 -9.73 8.05
N SER A 543 19.25 -9.05 7.39
CA SER A 543 20.21 -8.18 8.09
C SER A 543 19.56 -6.89 8.61
N HIS A 544 18.88 -6.15 7.73
CA HIS A 544 18.23 -4.88 8.06
C HIS A 544 17.00 -4.63 7.18
N LEU A 545 16.03 -3.91 7.73
CA LEU A 545 14.85 -3.41 7.01
C LEU A 545 14.92 -1.90 6.83
N PRO A 546 14.14 -1.32 5.89
CA PRO A 546 14.02 0.12 5.76
C PRO A 546 13.60 0.76 7.10
N ARG A 547 14.15 1.95 7.39
CA ARG A 547 13.88 2.71 8.62
C ARG A 547 14.24 1.97 9.92
N ASP A 548 15.16 1.01 9.85
CA ASP A 548 15.57 0.17 10.99
C ASP A 548 14.41 -0.60 11.63
N ALA A 549 13.36 -0.91 10.85
CA ALA A 549 12.24 -1.72 11.33
C ALA A 549 12.71 -3.11 11.78
N ALA A 550 12.03 -3.67 12.78
CA ALA A 550 12.29 -5.01 13.29
C ALA A 550 11.55 -6.09 12.48
N ILE A 551 10.48 -5.71 11.75
CA ILE A 551 9.63 -6.61 10.98
C ILE A 551 8.99 -5.94 9.76
N GLU A 552 8.90 -6.67 8.66
CA GLU A 552 8.18 -6.31 7.44
C GLU A 552 7.30 -7.46 6.97
N TRP A 553 6.08 -7.15 6.52
CA TRP A 553 5.15 -8.11 5.92
C TRP A 553 4.90 -7.83 4.45
N HIS A 554 5.12 -8.84 3.61
CA HIS A 554 4.67 -8.86 2.21
C HIS A 554 3.62 -9.96 2.06
N VAL A 555 2.51 -9.67 1.38
CA VAL A 555 1.45 -10.65 1.13
C VAL A 555 0.95 -10.63 -0.31
N ILE A 556 0.56 -11.81 -0.78
CA ILE A 556 -0.27 -12.01 -1.96
C ILE A 556 -1.60 -12.57 -1.46
N ALA A 557 -2.70 -11.90 -1.80
CA ALA A 557 -4.06 -12.29 -1.43
C ALA A 557 -4.90 -12.51 -2.68
N VAL A 558 -5.98 -13.27 -2.55
CA VAL A 558 -6.93 -13.52 -3.64
C VAL A 558 -8.35 -13.26 -3.14
N VAL A 559 -9.17 -12.59 -3.95
CA VAL A 559 -10.60 -12.36 -3.68
C VAL A 559 -11.36 -13.64 -4.02
N ASP A 560 -11.34 -14.61 -3.11
CA ASP A 560 -11.98 -15.92 -3.28
C ASP A 560 -12.78 -16.31 -2.04
N ASP A 561 -13.26 -17.56 -1.97
CA ASP A 561 -13.86 -18.12 -0.75
C ASP A 561 -12.85 -19.04 -0.06
N PRO A 562 -12.24 -18.62 1.06
CA PRO A 562 -11.19 -19.38 1.74
C PRO A 562 -11.66 -20.71 2.35
N LEU A 563 -12.97 -20.95 2.48
CA LEU A 563 -13.54 -22.23 2.90
C LEU A 563 -13.49 -23.27 1.77
N GLN A 564 -13.49 -22.83 0.52
CA GLN A 564 -13.51 -23.70 -0.67
C GLN A 564 -12.12 -23.94 -1.28
N ARG A 565 -11.07 -23.46 -0.61
CA ARG A 565 -9.68 -23.68 -1.04
C ARG A 565 -9.25 -25.13 -0.84
N LYS A 566 -8.42 -25.63 -1.75
CA LYS A 566 -7.79 -26.93 -1.58
C LYS A 566 -6.48 -26.78 -0.82
N TYR A 567 -6.30 -27.61 0.20
CA TYR A 567 -5.06 -27.69 0.96
C TYR A 567 -4.44 -29.08 0.81
N PHE A 568 -3.13 -29.11 0.66
CA PHE A 568 -2.38 -30.35 0.63
C PHE A 568 -1.05 -30.20 1.38
N ALA A 569 -0.68 -31.24 2.14
CA ALA A 569 0.60 -31.29 2.84
C ALA A 569 1.23 -32.67 2.71
N MET A 570 2.56 -32.72 2.64
CA MET A 570 3.34 -33.94 2.68
C MET A 570 4.69 -33.76 3.37
N THR A 571 5.22 -34.86 3.87
CA THR A 571 6.52 -34.91 4.54
C THR A 571 7.31 -36.11 4.01
N MET A 572 8.62 -35.93 3.82
CA MET A 572 9.55 -36.96 3.39
C MET A 572 10.84 -36.88 4.22
N LEU A 573 11.46 -38.03 4.47
CA LEU A 573 12.80 -38.11 5.04
C LEU A 573 13.79 -38.36 3.90
N SER A 574 14.85 -37.56 3.82
CA SER A 574 15.88 -37.67 2.79
C SER A 574 17.26 -37.44 3.40
N GLU A 575 18.11 -38.48 3.41
CA GLU A 575 19.54 -38.43 3.80
C GLU A 575 19.90 -37.55 5.02
N GLY A 576 19.15 -37.67 6.13
CA GLY A 576 19.39 -36.90 7.36
C GLY A 576 18.64 -35.56 7.45
N PHE A 577 17.84 -35.26 6.43
CA PHE A 577 16.93 -34.13 6.35
C PHE A 577 15.47 -34.58 6.34
N GLN A 578 14.61 -33.67 6.78
CA GLN A 578 13.16 -33.75 6.63
C GLN A 578 12.74 -32.68 5.62
N ILE A 579 11.98 -33.08 4.62
CA ILE A 579 11.36 -32.19 3.65
C ILE A 579 9.88 -32.12 3.97
N GLU A 580 9.37 -30.93 4.23
CA GLU A 580 7.94 -30.67 4.40
C GLU A 580 7.46 -29.81 3.24
N CYS A 581 6.35 -30.17 2.63
CA CYS A 581 5.71 -29.40 1.57
C CYS A 581 4.26 -29.14 1.95
N GLU A 582 3.84 -27.89 1.88
CA GLU A 582 2.48 -27.42 2.09
C GLU A 582 2.05 -26.67 0.83
N SER A 583 0.80 -26.79 0.42
CA SER A 583 0.27 -26.10 -0.75
C SER A 583 -1.19 -25.72 -0.58
N VAL A 584 -1.55 -24.52 -1.08
CA VAL A 584 -2.90 -23.97 -1.05
C VAL A 584 -3.30 -23.55 -2.46
N GLU A 585 -4.45 -24.00 -2.93
CA GLU A 585 -5.09 -23.56 -4.18
C GLU A 585 -6.24 -22.60 -3.85
N SER A 586 -6.32 -21.47 -4.56
CA SER A 586 -7.50 -20.58 -4.51
C SER A 586 -8.79 -21.33 -4.89
N SER A 587 -9.95 -20.90 -4.38
CA SER A 587 -11.22 -21.59 -4.68
C SER A 587 -11.61 -21.51 -6.16
N SER A 588 -11.14 -20.49 -6.87
CA SER A 588 -11.29 -20.30 -8.32
C SER A 588 -10.29 -21.09 -9.15
N ALA A 589 -9.31 -21.76 -8.53
CA ALA A 589 -8.16 -22.37 -9.20
C ALA A 589 -7.40 -21.40 -10.13
N SER A 590 -7.47 -20.09 -9.86
CA SER A 590 -6.79 -19.04 -10.65
C SER A 590 -5.36 -18.76 -10.20
N CYS A 591 -5.03 -19.17 -8.96
CA CYS A 591 -3.67 -19.17 -8.45
C CYS A 591 -3.50 -20.21 -7.33
N ALA A 592 -2.24 -20.51 -7.02
CA ALA A 592 -1.88 -21.36 -5.90
C ALA A 592 -0.53 -20.95 -5.30
N SER A 593 -0.23 -21.47 -4.11
CA SER A 593 1.06 -21.32 -3.46
C SER A 593 1.57 -22.66 -2.96
N ILE A 594 2.89 -22.87 -3.08
CA ILE A 594 3.62 -24.00 -2.50
C ILE A 594 4.69 -23.46 -1.56
N SER A 595 4.84 -24.09 -0.40
CA SER A 595 5.91 -23.85 0.57
C SER A 595 6.65 -25.16 0.82
N LEU A 596 7.97 -25.19 0.63
CA LEU A 596 8.81 -26.33 1.02
C LEU A 596 9.80 -25.93 2.10
N ARG A 597 9.97 -26.76 3.13
CA ARG A 597 11.01 -26.61 4.16
C ARG A 597 11.94 -27.82 4.11
N LEU A 598 13.24 -27.57 4.09
CA LEU A 598 14.27 -28.57 4.30
C LEU A 598 14.88 -28.34 5.68
N SER A 599 14.74 -29.31 6.58
CA SER A 599 15.15 -29.20 7.98
C SER A 599 16.12 -30.32 8.37
N LEU A 600 17.09 -30.01 9.22
CA LEU A 600 18.08 -30.99 9.68
C LEU A 600 17.52 -31.87 10.81
N ILE A 601 17.64 -33.20 10.69
CA ILE A 601 17.11 -34.13 11.72
C ILE A 601 18.14 -34.38 12.84
N SER A 602 19.43 -34.55 12.51
CA SER A 602 20.52 -34.76 13.48
C SER A 602 21.87 -34.21 12.99
N PRO A 603 22.67 -33.52 13.83
CA PRO A 603 23.98 -32.97 13.47
C PRO A 603 25.15 -33.99 13.53
N SER A 604 24.88 -35.30 13.58
CA SER A 604 25.88 -36.30 13.98
C SER A 604 26.84 -36.79 12.89
N THR A 605 26.80 -36.26 11.66
CA THR A 605 27.72 -36.64 10.59
C THR A 605 28.55 -35.45 10.11
N SER A 606 29.88 -35.61 10.09
CA SER A 606 30.84 -34.57 9.70
C SER A 606 30.85 -34.25 8.19
N HIS A 607 30.11 -35.02 7.39
CA HIS A 607 29.96 -34.83 5.94
C HIS A 607 28.57 -35.26 5.50
N LEU A 608 27.73 -34.31 5.11
CA LEU A 608 26.42 -34.54 4.48
C LEU A 608 26.53 -34.27 2.98
N ASN A 609 25.88 -35.10 2.16
CA ASN A 609 25.71 -34.88 0.73
C ASN A 609 24.37 -34.18 0.50
N LEU A 610 24.37 -33.09 -0.28
CA LEU A 610 23.17 -32.31 -0.57
C LEU A 610 22.45 -32.74 -1.85
N ASP A 611 23.12 -33.51 -2.70
CA ASP A 611 22.58 -33.90 -4.00
C ASP A 611 21.26 -34.68 -3.87
N GLY A 612 21.21 -35.69 -3.01
CA GLY A 612 20.00 -36.48 -2.72
C GLY A 612 18.86 -35.63 -2.13
N PRO A 613 19.10 -34.87 -1.04
CA PRO A 613 18.08 -33.97 -0.49
C PRO A 613 17.55 -32.91 -1.46
N LEU A 614 18.40 -32.29 -2.28
CA LEU A 614 17.98 -31.30 -3.28
C LEU A 614 17.16 -31.95 -4.40
N HIS A 615 17.58 -33.13 -4.86
CA HIS A 615 16.81 -33.96 -5.79
C HIS A 615 15.42 -34.26 -5.25
N ASP A 616 15.33 -34.82 -4.04
CA ASP A 616 14.06 -35.22 -3.42
C ASP A 616 13.15 -34.03 -3.15
N LEU A 617 13.74 -32.87 -2.84
CA LEU A 617 13.01 -31.60 -2.68
C LEU A 617 12.34 -31.18 -3.99
N VAL A 618 13.05 -31.22 -5.12
CA VAL A 618 12.47 -30.87 -6.43
C VAL A 618 11.45 -31.91 -6.87
N VAL A 619 11.67 -33.20 -6.59
CA VAL A 619 10.68 -34.26 -6.85
C VAL A 619 9.40 -34.01 -6.06
N MET A 620 9.50 -33.64 -4.78
CA MET A 620 8.35 -33.28 -3.96
C MET A 620 7.65 -32.03 -4.48
N PHE A 621 8.39 -31.01 -4.90
CA PHE A 621 7.82 -29.83 -5.53
C PHE A 621 7.00 -30.18 -6.79
N LYS A 622 7.55 -31.01 -7.68
CA LYS A 622 6.83 -31.49 -8.87
C LYS A 622 5.56 -32.26 -8.50
N GLN A 623 5.61 -33.10 -7.47
CA GLN A 623 4.42 -33.81 -6.98
C GLN A 623 3.34 -32.84 -6.47
N ALA A 624 3.72 -31.76 -5.79
CA ALA A 624 2.79 -30.73 -5.36
C ALA A 624 2.18 -29.98 -6.55
N VAL A 625 3.00 -29.54 -7.52
CA VAL A 625 2.52 -28.89 -8.76
C VAL A 625 1.51 -29.77 -9.50
N ASN A 626 1.80 -31.06 -9.66
CA ASN A 626 0.90 -32.00 -10.34
C ASN A 626 -0.42 -32.23 -9.59
N LYS A 627 -0.42 -32.14 -8.25
CA LYS A 627 -1.65 -32.27 -7.44
C LYS A 627 -2.53 -31.03 -7.50
N LEU A 628 -1.91 -29.85 -7.62
CA LEU A 628 -2.62 -28.58 -7.77
C LEU A 628 -3.22 -28.41 -9.17
N SER A 629 -2.82 -29.21 -10.16
CA SER A 629 -3.27 -29.05 -11.53
C SER A 629 -3.48 -30.39 -12.22
N GLU A 630 -4.69 -30.94 -12.06
CA GLU A 630 -5.10 -32.19 -12.71
C GLU A 630 -4.97 -32.10 -14.25
N ASP A 631 -5.25 -30.92 -14.82
CA ASP A 631 -5.14 -30.64 -16.26
C ASP A 631 -3.78 -30.06 -16.69
N CYS A 632 -2.79 -30.00 -15.79
CA CYS A 632 -1.46 -29.43 -16.07
C CYS A 632 -1.47 -27.96 -16.57
N SER A 633 -2.48 -27.17 -16.20
CA SER A 633 -2.57 -25.73 -16.49
C SER A 633 -1.71 -24.85 -15.58
N ALA A 634 -1.39 -25.30 -14.37
CA ALA A 634 -0.65 -24.49 -13.40
C ALA A 634 0.78 -24.22 -13.88
N SER A 635 1.16 -22.96 -13.83
CA SER A 635 2.47 -22.46 -14.22
C SER A 635 3.19 -21.99 -12.95
N PRO A 636 4.16 -22.75 -12.42
CA PRO A 636 4.98 -22.27 -11.32
C PRO A 636 5.90 -21.15 -11.82
N LEU A 637 5.87 -19.99 -11.15
CA LEU A 637 6.54 -18.81 -11.65
C LEU A 637 7.80 -18.43 -10.87
N SER A 638 7.77 -18.50 -9.54
CA SER A 638 8.88 -18.04 -8.70
C SER A 638 9.35 -19.09 -7.72
N PHE A 639 10.43 -19.81 -8.02
CA PHE A 639 11.03 -20.73 -7.07
C PHE A 639 12.01 -19.97 -6.19
N ARG A 640 11.48 -19.38 -5.12
CA ARG A 640 12.29 -18.59 -4.19
C ARG A 640 12.80 -19.43 -3.05
N ALA A 641 14.10 -19.64 -3.00
CA ALA A 641 14.79 -20.37 -1.93
C ALA A 641 15.49 -19.39 -0.98
N PHE A 642 14.95 -19.26 0.24
CA PHE A 642 15.65 -18.66 1.37
C PHE A 642 16.58 -19.70 1.97
N PHE A 643 17.87 -19.38 2.11
CA PHE A 643 18.87 -20.35 2.60
C PHE A 643 19.90 -19.70 3.50
N LYS A 644 20.42 -20.46 4.47
CA LYS A 644 21.48 -19.99 5.36
C LYS A 644 22.81 -19.94 4.61
N GLU A 645 23.36 -18.75 4.40
CA GLU A 645 24.61 -18.56 3.64
C GLU A 645 25.81 -19.29 4.28
N HIS A 646 25.89 -19.30 5.61
CA HIS A 646 26.94 -20.02 6.33
C HIS A 646 26.82 -21.56 6.23
N VAL A 647 25.69 -22.05 5.72
CA VAL A 647 25.42 -23.48 5.49
C VAL A 647 25.65 -23.83 4.03
N PHE A 648 25.22 -23.00 3.07
CA PHE A 648 25.32 -23.31 1.65
C PHE A 648 26.05 -22.24 0.86
N ASP A 649 26.96 -22.70 -0.02
CA ASP A 649 27.48 -21.90 -1.10
C ASP A 649 26.40 -21.67 -2.15
N ALA A 650 26.17 -20.40 -2.54
CA ALA A 650 25.09 -20.00 -3.42
C ALA A 650 25.23 -20.60 -4.83
N GLU A 651 26.46 -20.67 -5.37
CA GLU A 651 26.73 -21.23 -6.71
C GLU A 651 26.41 -22.73 -6.75
N THR A 652 26.80 -23.44 -5.69
CA THR A 652 26.53 -24.87 -5.51
C THR A 652 25.03 -25.13 -5.44
N LEU A 653 24.30 -24.33 -4.66
CA LEU A 653 22.85 -24.45 -4.52
C LEU A 653 22.12 -24.12 -5.83
N GLN A 654 22.57 -23.08 -6.54
CA GLN A 654 22.02 -22.70 -7.85
C GLN A 654 22.16 -23.84 -8.83
N THR A 655 23.38 -24.35 -9.02
CA THR A 655 23.67 -25.42 -9.97
C THR A 655 22.81 -26.65 -9.70
N GLY A 656 22.73 -27.08 -8.43
CA GLY A 656 21.95 -28.25 -8.04
C GLY A 656 20.44 -28.07 -8.26
N LEU A 657 19.86 -26.97 -7.77
CA LEU A 657 18.42 -26.72 -7.93
C LEU A 657 18.03 -26.49 -9.38
N GLN A 658 18.82 -25.71 -10.13
CA GLN A 658 18.55 -25.40 -11.54
C GLN A 658 18.58 -26.67 -12.39
N GLU A 659 19.61 -27.51 -12.24
CA GLU A 659 19.71 -28.78 -12.97
C GLU A 659 18.48 -29.66 -12.72
N TYR A 660 18.05 -29.79 -11.46
CA TYR A 660 16.88 -30.60 -11.13
C TYR A 660 15.57 -29.97 -11.61
N LEU A 661 15.39 -28.66 -11.48
CA LEU A 661 14.18 -27.96 -11.94
C LEU A 661 14.03 -28.10 -13.46
N GLU A 662 15.08 -27.82 -14.23
CA GLU A 662 15.08 -27.96 -15.68
C GLU A 662 14.83 -29.41 -16.12
N LYS A 663 15.48 -30.37 -15.45
CA LYS A 663 15.30 -31.80 -15.74
C LYS A 663 13.88 -32.30 -15.47
N TYR A 664 13.21 -31.79 -14.44
CA TYR A 664 11.92 -32.33 -13.99
C TYR A 664 10.70 -31.54 -14.47
N LEU A 665 10.85 -30.25 -14.76
CA LEU A 665 9.77 -29.35 -15.16
C LEU A 665 9.91 -28.83 -16.60
N GLU A 666 11.08 -29.00 -17.24
CA GLU A 666 11.33 -28.62 -18.64
C GLU A 666 10.91 -27.16 -18.92
N GLU A 667 10.05 -26.92 -19.92
CA GLU A 667 9.55 -25.59 -20.29
C GLU A 667 8.68 -24.92 -19.20
N LYS A 668 8.28 -25.67 -18.16
CA LYS A 668 7.56 -25.14 -16.98
C LYS A 668 8.48 -24.87 -15.79
N ALA A 669 9.78 -24.82 -16.00
CA ALA A 669 10.71 -24.47 -14.94
C ALA A 669 10.42 -23.04 -14.42
N PRO A 670 10.15 -22.86 -13.11
CA PRO A 670 9.99 -21.54 -12.53
C PRO A 670 11.31 -20.75 -12.56
N ALA A 671 11.23 -19.42 -12.46
CA ALA A 671 12.42 -18.60 -12.26
C ALA A 671 13.03 -18.92 -10.88
N LEU A 672 14.30 -19.34 -10.84
CA LEU A 672 15.01 -19.62 -9.60
C LEU A 672 15.48 -18.31 -8.96
N ILE A 673 15.18 -18.14 -7.67
CA ILE A 673 15.54 -16.96 -6.90
C ILE A 673 16.22 -17.42 -5.62
N LEU A 674 17.51 -17.17 -5.50
CA LEU A 674 18.28 -17.50 -4.31
C LEU A 674 18.40 -16.28 -3.40
N VAL A 675 17.90 -16.41 -2.18
CA VAL A 675 17.95 -15.34 -1.17
C VAL A 675 18.77 -15.86 0.02
N PRO A 676 20.06 -15.50 0.12
CA PRO A 676 20.84 -15.83 1.31
C PRO A 676 20.20 -15.10 2.49
N VAL A 677 20.07 -15.74 3.65
CA VAL A 677 19.48 -15.17 4.86
C VAL A 677 20.38 -15.42 6.07
N VAL A 678 20.20 -14.61 7.12
CA VAL A 678 20.95 -14.73 8.37
C VAL A 678 20.58 -16.03 9.08
N GLU A 679 19.28 -16.30 9.20
CA GLU A 679 18.74 -17.41 9.98
C GLU A 679 17.35 -17.81 9.47
N LEU A 680 16.97 -19.06 9.71
CA LEU A 680 15.64 -19.61 9.42
C LEU A 680 15.06 -20.25 10.69
N PRO A 681 13.73 -20.43 10.77
CA PRO A 681 13.10 -20.97 11.96
C PRO A 681 13.57 -22.37 12.34
N GLY A 682 13.82 -22.60 13.64
CA GLY A 682 14.12 -23.91 14.18
C GLY A 682 15.34 -24.58 13.53
N LYS A 683 15.12 -25.73 12.89
CA LYS A 683 16.18 -26.52 12.23
C LYS A 683 16.16 -26.39 10.70
N ASP A 684 15.36 -25.47 10.18
CA ASP A 684 15.26 -25.24 8.74
C ASP A 684 16.60 -24.74 8.22
N VAL A 685 17.03 -25.25 7.08
CA VAL A 685 18.23 -24.81 6.37
C VAL A 685 17.89 -24.17 5.03
N ILE A 686 16.78 -24.60 4.42
CA ILE A 686 16.18 -23.99 3.23
C ILE A 686 14.68 -23.86 3.45
N HIS A 687 14.11 -22.69 3.15
CA HIS A 687 12.66 -22.48 3.04
C HIS A 687 12.38 -21.93 1.63
N ILE A 688 11.60 -22.68 0.85
CA ILE A 688 11.18 -22.30 -0.48
C ILE A 688 9.72 -21.86 -0.47
N THR A 689 9.43 -20.77 -1.17
CA THR A 689 8.07 -20.34 -1.50
C THR A 689 7.93 -20.26 -3.02
N CYS A 690 6.83 -20.77 -3.55
CA CYS A 690 6.49 -20.67 -4.96
C CYS A 690 5.07 -20.16 -5.16
N TRP A 691 4.92 -19.15 -6.01
CA TRP A 691 3.64 -18.70 -6.51
C TRP A 691 3.35 -19.36 -7.87
N LEU A 692 2.10 -19.77 -8.08
CA LEU A 692 1.62 -20.43 -9.28
C LEU A 692 0.42 -19.66 -9.82
N SER A 693 0.33 -19.58 -11.14
CA SER A 693 -0.84 -19.06 -11.85
C SER A 693 -1.50 -20.11 -12.74
#